data_AF-A0A7S1MMH2-F1
#
_entry.id   AF-A0A7S1MMH2-F1
#
_cell.length_a   1.000
_cell.length_b   1.000
_cell.length_c   1.000
_cell.angle_alpha   90.00
_cell.angle_beta   90.00
_cell.angle_gamma   90.00
#
_symmetry.space_group_name_H-M   'P 1'
#
loop_
_entity.id
_entity.type
_entity.pdbx_description
1 polymer ?
#
loop_
_entity_poly.entity_id
_entity_poly.type
_entity_poly.pdbx_seq_one_letter_code
_entity_poly.pdbx_strand_id
1 'polypeptide(L)'
;MRKAPINRPVAAVTVRAVGCGGVDEARGFLDDEEVVWALLRMQMGSGAFARIKFIAVHFNGDDVPVVRRGRLNSNSAEVLAHFGQVHATLEFKRKEEFTVDSVCEQLLPVLTSDSNLEGSGPDSQSAQSLKQMYEAIISEQKKAALGKRMSLRAGPRTARECGPGRRVTAAGALAAVAKSRGQYNWVLLEPTQLELHNAGYGGLDELKAWLEDDKVLFGVIRFSFGNGKSSDTDCVKYVFVHWVGPSVPAVRRGQWNMQHKEADTMVRKFCTVIIMQKEVHTPSDLDVGQIISEIQRLSVVDGTAGGSADSISLDKYIAALEEECREGMQADVSDGEEGAAPQALPDVSAAVEAVRKADDGAWNWLLLGLGPQTPAQQRLSVAGPRRSLTTPMTPRTASSSPPPRADEPPLPPPDKVPSRSASAAGTEPTVAAAVAAAAVVASPPPTGTLPLAPRAPAAVPPQPAAVAAAPGPSARRSLASPPAGPATGGARPVQFADAADATERRPSVPNGHPQPRRDSNQQVQAQGSSRSGRRALAAAPQVKHGSLRIRTGWWWSRRHFQLHAGHLRWWQNQEDSEKQVDPLGEIALVQGETRWRAERTQGTRLELVCQRGASRGRDGERFMLQADDTQTASDWVEEIGQHIRYVDMLLSWPLPLEGRQGDIRSYGISYPEGAS
;
A
#
# COMPACT_ATOMS: atom_id res chain seq x y z
N MET A 1 17.79 67.06 -10.17
CA MET A 1 17.41 65.87 -10.96
C MET A 1 16.62 64.91 -10.06
N ARG A 2 15.33 64.64 -10.34
CA ARG A 2 14.60 63.56 -9.65
C ARG A 2 15.01 62.24 -10.32
N LYS A 3 15.61 61.31 -9.57
CA LYS A 3 15.87 59.95 -10.10
C LYS A 3 14.53 59.33 -10.48
N ALA A 4 14.42 58.83 -11.71
CA ALA A 4 13.26 58.04 -12.11
C ALA A 4 13.11 56.84 -11.16
N PRO A 5 11.87 56.45 -10.79
CA PRO A 5 11.67 55.26 -9.97
C PRO A 5 12.26 54.06 -10.70
N ILE A 6 13.25 53.41 -10.08
CA ILE A 6 13.85 52.18 -10.61
C ILE A 6 12.75 51.12 -10.55
N ASN A 7 12.12 50.87 -11.69
CA ASN A 7 11.04 49.92 -11.84
C ASN A 7 11.61 48.49 -11.74
N ARG A 8 11.95 48.07 -10.51
CA ARG A 8 12.39 46.70 -10.24
C ARG A 8 11.24 45.78 -10.59
N PRO A 9 11.48 44.70 -11.37
CA PRO A 9 10.43 43.76 -11.70
C PRO A 9 9.87 43.18 -10.40
N VAL A 10 8.54 43.23 -10.26
CA VAL A 10 7.82 42.54 -9.18
C VAL A 10 8.06 41.05 -9.38
N ALA A 11 8.58 40.38 -8.35
CA ALA A 11 8.80 38.93 -8.39
C ALA A 11 7.44 38.25 -8.53
N ALA A 12 7.30 37.35 -9.51
CA ALA A 12 6.03 36.64 -9.69
C ALA A 12 5.98 35.41 -8.78
N VAL A 13 4.75 35.04 -8.42
CA VAL A 13 4.44 33.75 -7.84
C VAL A 13 4.71 32.67 -8.90
N THR A 14 5.54 31.69 -8.53
CA THR A 14 5.96 30.59 -9.43
C THR A 14 5.88 29.26 -8.70
N VAL A 15 5.47 28.20 -9.41
CA VAL A 15 5.56 26.83 -8.90
C VAL A 15 7.02 26.44 -8.83
N ARG A 16 7.49 26.00 -7.66
CA ARG A 16 8.84 25.47 -7.45
C ARG A 16 8.88 23.95 -7.45
N ALA A 17 7.89 23.31 -6.84
CA ALA A 17 7.79 21.87 -6.78
C ALA A 17 6.33 21.42 -6.59
N VAL A 18 6.05 20.16 -6.93
CA VAL A 18 4.75 19.47 -6.81
C VAL A 18 5.04 18.00 -6.54
N GLY A 19 4.17 17.31 -5.79
CA GLY A 19 4.40 15.90 -5.45
C GLY A 19 3.20 15.19 -4.82
N CYS A 20 3.39 13.89 -4.56
CA CYS A 20 2.37 12.97 -4.06
C CYS A 20 2.80 12.24 -2.75
N GLY A 21 4.00 12.48 -2.28
CA GLY A 21 4.57 11.92 -1.06
C GLY A 21 4.29 12.72 0.22
N GLY A 22 3.42 13.73 0.16
CA GLY A 22 2.96 14.47 1.34
C GLY A 22 4.03 15.36 2.00
N VAL A 23 3.91 15.53 3.32
CA VAL A 23 4.75 16.46 4.13
C VAL A 23 6.22 16.08 4.06
N ASP A 24 6.59 14.81 4.17
CA ASP A 24 8.00 14.39 4.18
C ASP A 24 8.70 14.61 2.83
N GLU A 25 7.98 14.41 1.72
CA GLU A 25 8.47 14.75 0.38
C GLU A 25 8.60 16.28 0.23
N ALA A 26 7.54 17.03 0.57
CA ALA A 26 7.53 18.49 0.51
C ALA A 26 8.66 19.12 1.34
N ARG A 27 8.93 18.59 2.54
CA ARG A 27 10.05 18.97 3.42
C ARG A 27 11.40 18.89 2.70
N GLY A 28 11.58 17.91 1.81
CA GLY A 28 12.78 17.77 0.98
C GLY A 28 13.15 19.05 0.24
N PHE A 29 12.15 19.78 -0.25
CA PHE A 29 12.27 21.00 -1.07
C PHE A 29 12.32 22.31 -0.27
N LEU A 30 12.29 22.27 1.06
CA LEU A 30 12.40 23.45 1.92
C LEU A 30 13.87 23.78 2.25
N ASP A 31 14.16 25.06 2.47
CA ASP A 31 15.47 25.60 2.83
C ASP A 31 15.27 26.74 3.85
N ASP A 32 16.02 26.73 4.95
CA ASP A 32 15.90 27.70 6.05
C ASP A 32 16.32 29.12 5.63
N GLU A 33 16.98 29.29 4.48
CA GLU A 33 17.32 30.58 3.88
C GLU A 33 16.22 31.16 2.95
N GLU A 34 15.04 30.52 2.86
CA GLU A 34 13.93 30.93 1.99
C GLU A 34 12.58 31.17 2.68
N VAL A 35 11.72 31.95 2.01
CA VAL A 35 10.28 32.06 2.33
C VAL A 35 9.51 31.47 1.16
N VAL A 36 8.70 30.46 1.44
CA VAL A 36 7.89 29.72 0.45
C VAL A 36 6.53 29.37 1.05
N TRP A 37 5.56 29.08 0.19
CA TRP A 37 4.20 28.73 0.60
C TRP A 37 3.81 27.40 -0.02
N ALA A 38 3.31 26.45 0.77
CA ALA A 38 2.79 25.18 0.26
C ALA A 38 1.28 25.09 0.41
N LEU A 39 0.64 24.37 -0.51
CA LEU A 39 -0.73 23.89 -0.35
C LEU A 39 -0.70 22.37 -0.20
N LEU A 40 -1.16 21.87 0.94
CA LEU A 40 -1.28 20.44 1.22
C LEU A 40 -2.75 19.99 1.09
N ARG A 41 -2.97 18.80 0.51
CA ARG A 41 -4.23 18.05 0.57
C ARG A 41 -4.07 16.90 1.55
N MET A 42 -4.76 16.97 2.70
CA MET A 42 -4.84 15.85 3.65
C MET A 42 -6.26 15.27 3.64
N GLN A 43 -6.37 13.96 3.52
CA GLN A 43 -7.63 13.23 3.72
C GLN A 43 -7.66 12.70 5.16
N MET A 44 -8.79 12.87 5.84
CA MET A 44 -8.98 12.51 7.24
C MET A 44 -10.28 11.74 7.43
N GLY A 45 -10.26 10.72 8.29
CA GLY A 45 -11.35 9.77 8.44
C GLY A 45 -11.37 8.72 7.32
N SER A 46 -12.23 7.71 7.49
CA SER A 46 -12.36 6.57 6.58
C SER A 46 -13.83 6.31 6.20
N GLY A 47 -14.04 5.56 5.11
CA GLY A 47 -15.37 5.25 4.58
C GLY A 47 -16.21 6.52 4.33
N ALA A 48 -17.48 6.49 4.73
CA ALA A 48 -18.40 7.63 4.61
C ALA A 48 -18.01 8.88 5.42
N PHE A 49 -17.01 8.79 6.29
CA PHE A 49 -16.48 9.91 7.08
C PHE A 49 -15.16 10.46 6.53
N ALA A 50 -14.64 9.92 5.41
CA ALA A 50 -13.49 10.48 4.73
C ALA A 50 -13.78 11.91 4.24
N ARG A 51 -12.97 12.87 4.68
CA ARG A 51 -13.06 14.29 4.29
C ARG A 51 -11.70 14.80 3.86
N ILE A 52 -11.67 15.51 2.74
CA ILE A 52 -10.46 16.15 2.24
C ILE A 52 -10.38 17.57 2.80
N LYS A 53 -9.25 17.92 3.41
CA LYS A 53 -8.96 19.27 3.87
C LYS A 53 -7.65 19.80 3.29
N PHE A 54 -7.79 20.97 2.67
CA PHE A 54 -6.70 21.79 2.14
C PHE A 54 -6.11 22.66 3.23
N ILE A 55 -4.78 22.67 3.34
CA ILE A 55 -4.02 23.36 4.38
C ILE A 55 -2.97 24.22 3.68
N ALA A 56 -2.97 25.52 3.96
CA ALA A 56 -1.87 26.38 3.58
C ALA A 56 -0.73 26.23 4.59
N VAL A 57 0.50 26.21 4.10
CA VAL A 57 1.71 26.26 4.92
C VAL A 57 2.50 27.48 4.49
N HIS A 58 2.81 28.36 5.43
CA HIS A 58 3.75 29.45 5.24
C HIS A 58 5.08 29.04 5.87
N PHE A 59 6.06 28.69 5.05
CA PHE A 59 7.41 28.42 5.51
C PHE A 59 8.21 29.72 5.47
N ASN A 60 8.71 30.13 6.62
CA ASN A 60 9.25 31.45 6.88
C ASN A 60 10.65 31.32 7.50
N GLY A 61 11.59 30.82 6.71
CA GLY A 61 12.92 30.38 7.13
C GLY A 61 13.60 31.36 8.08
N ASP A 62 14.08 30.87 9.23
CA ASP A 62 14.68 31.72 10.27
C ASP A 62 15.99 32.37 9.81
N ASP A 63 16.74 31.70 8.92
CA ASP A 63 18.02 32.17 8.38
C ASP A 63 17.85 33.18 7.22
N VAL A 64 16.61 33.43 6.76
CA VAL A 64 16.29 34.53 5.83
C VAL A 64 16.60 35.89 6.49
N PRO A 65 17.45 36.76 5.88
CA PRO A 65 17.72 38.09 6.41
C PRO A 65 16.43 38.92 6.59
N VAL A 66 16.26 39.55 7.75
CA VAL A 66 15.00 40.23 8.18
C VAL A 66 14.39 41.13 7.10
N VAL A 67 15.20 41.91 6.38
CA VAL A 67 14.75 42.81 5.31
C VAL A 67 14.30 42.06 4.04
N ARG A 68 14.91 40.91 3.73
CA ARG A 68 14.48 40.00 2.65
C ARG A 68 13.16 39.33 3.06
N ARG A 69 13.10 38.77 4.27
CA ARG A 69 11.90 38.13 4.87
C ARG A 69 10.68 39.05 4.84
N GLY A 70 10.82 40.28 5.35
CA GLY A 70 9.73 41.27 5.34
C GLY A 70 9.22 41.65 3.94
N ARG A 71 10.09 41.65 2.91
CA ARG A 71 9.71 41.88 1.51
C ARG A 71 9.07 40.68 0.81
N LEU A 72 9.33 39.47 1.29
CA LEU A 72 8.68 38.26 0.77
C LEU A 72 7.30 38.12 1.43
N ASN A 73 7.21 38.30 2.75
CA ASN A 73 5.97 38.22 3.52
C ASN A 73 4.94 39.30 3.17
N SER A 74 5.34 40.43 2.58
CA SER A 74 4.39 41.44 2.07
C SER A 74 3.52 40.93 0.92
N ASN A 75 3.91 39.82 0.26
CA ASN A 75 3.14 39.20 -0.82
C ASN A 75 2.38 37.94 -0.35
N SER A 76 2.44 37.56 0.94
CA SER A 76 1.75 36.36 1.46
C SER A 76 0.25 36.36 1.14
N ALA A 77 -0.41 37.52 1.17
CA ALA A 77 -1.83 37.62 0.83
C ALA A 77 -2.11 37.31 -0.66
N GLU A 78 -1.21 37.70 -1.57
CA GLU A 78 -1.31 37.39 -3.00
C GLU A 78 -1.06 35.89 -3.25
N VAL A 79 -0.03 35.31 -2.63
CA VAL A 79 0.28 33.88 -2.75
C VAL A 79 -0.84 33.01 -2.18
N LEU A 80 -1.37 33.34 -1.00
CA LEU A 80 -2.48 32.61 -0.40
C LEU A 80 -3.80 32.76 -1.20
N ALA A 81 -4.01 33.88 -1.89
CA ALA A 81 -5.17 34.04 -2.77
C ALA A 81 -5.15 33.04 -3.94
N HIS A 82 -3.97 32.68 -4.47
CA HIS A 82 -3.86 31.62 -5.48
C HIS A 82 -4.30 30.25 -4.97
N PHE A 83 -4.14 29.95 -3.67
CA PHE A 83 -4.60 28.68 -3.12
C PHE A 83 -6.12 28.57 -3.09
N GLY A 84 -6.87 29.67 -2.95
CA GLY A 84 -8.31 29.65 -2.72
C GLY A 84 -8.68 29.20 -1.29
N GLN A 85 -9.89 28.67 -1.09
CA GLN A 85 -10.39 28.34 0.25
C GLN A 85 -9.59 27.17 0.89
N VAL A 86 -8.85 27.47 1.96
CA VAL A 86 -8.16 26.51 2.82
C VAL A 86 -8.86 26.40 4.18
N HIS A 87 -8.65 25.29 4.88
CA HIS A 87 -9.27 25.00 6.18
C HIS A 87 -8.38 25.40 7.36
N ALA A 88 -7.07 25.47 7.13
CA ALA A 88 -6.08 25.89 8.09
C ALA A 88 -4.92 26.58 7.36
N THR A 89 -4.24 27.47 8.07
CA THR A 89 -2.95 28.05 7.66
C THR A 89 -1.97 27.82 8.80
N LEU A 90 -0.87 27.13 8.51
CA LEU A 90 0.20 26.81 9.48
C LEU A 90 1.46 27.63 9.15
N GLU A 91 2.26 27.98 10.15
CA GLU A 91 3.57 28.64 9.96
C GLU A 91 4.69 27.79 10.56
N PHE A 92 5.79 27.64 9.82
CA PHE A 92 7.00 26.91 10.24
C PHE A 92 8.25 27.73 9.89
N LYS A 93 9.32 27.58 10.67
CA LYS A 93 10.53 28.40 10.54
C LYS A 93 11.80 27.62 10.28
N ARG A 94 11.85 26.36 10.75
CA ARG A 94 12.94 25.42 10.49
C ARG A 94 12.42 24.23 9.71
N LYS A 95 13.21 23.74 8.76
CA LYS A 95 12.95 22.50 8.02
C LYS A 95 12.74 21.31 8.94
N GLU A 96 13.35 21.32 10.13
CA GLU A 96 13.23 20.28 11.16
C GLU A 96 11.87 20.25 11.85
N GLU A 97 11.17 21.38 11.91
CA GLU A 97 9.83 21.50 12.52
C GLU A 97 8.73 21.05 11.55
N PHE A 98 8.96 21.13 10.23
CA PHE A 98 7.98 20.75 9.23
C PHE A 98 7.89 19.22 9.07
N THR A 99 7.27 18.57 10.04
CA THR A 99 7.07 17.12 10.13
C THR A 99 5.59 16.75 10.13
N VAL A 100 5.27 15.48 9.81
CA VAL A 100 3.91 14.95 9.91
C VAL A 100 3.33 15.12 11.32
N ASP A 101 4.13 14.87 12.36
CA ASP A 101 3.71 15.04 13.76
C ASP A 101 3.30 16.48 14.05
N SER A 102 4.19 17.44 13.77
CA SER A 102 3.95 18.86 14.05
C SER A 102 2.80 19.45 13.21
N VAL A 103 2.62 18.99 11.98
CA VAL A 103 1.45 19.34 11.15
C VAL A 103 0.16 18.78 11.76
N CYS A 104 0.11 17.50 12.13
CA CYS A 104 -1.06 16.90 12.78
C CYS A 104 -1.40 17.54 14.14
N GLU A 105 -0.40 17.86 14.96
CA GLU A 105 -0.56 18.52 16.25
C GLU A 105 -1.16 19.93 16.11
N GLN A 106 -0.67 20.73 15.16
CA GLN A 106 -1.21 22.08 14.92
C GLN A 106 -2.61 22.06 14.27
N LEU A 107 -2.95 21.01 13.52
CA LEU A 107 -4.27 20.88 12.90
C LEU A 107 -5.36 20.45 13.89
N LEU A 108 -5.05 19.62 14.88
CA LEU A 108 -6.04 19.07 15.83
C LEU A 108 -6.99 20.11 16.44
N PRO A 109 -6.52 21.26 16.98
CA PRO A 109 -7.41 22.29 17.52
C PRO A 109 -8.33 22.91 16.47
N VAL A 110 -7.80 23.13 15.25
CA VAL A 110 -8.56 23.72 14.12
C VAL A 110 -9.65 22.77 13.65
N LEU A 111 -9.39 21.45 13.68
CA LEU A 111 -10.31 20.42 13.21
C LEU A 111 -11.40 20.08 14.22
N THR A 112 -11.05 20.03 15.51
CA THR A 112 -12.01 19.74 16.59
C THR A 112 -13.01 20.89 16.80
N SER A 113 -12.62 22.13 16.49
CA SER A 113 -13.48 23.32 16.58
C SER A 113 -14.70 23.31 15.65
N ASP A 114 -14.64 22.63 14.49
CA ASP A 114 -15.78 22.45 13.57
C ASP A 114 -16.76 21.37 14.05
N SER A 115 -16.28 20.42 14.86
CA SER A 115 -17.04 19.23 15.26
C SER A 115 -17.74 19.42 16.60
N ASN A 116 -18.84 20.18 16.59
CA ASN A 116 -19.88 20.15 17.62
C ASN A 116 -20.66 18.80 17.63
N LEU A 117 -19.95 17.66 17.56
CA LEU A 117 -20.51 16.34 17.83
C LEU A 117 -20.42 16.06 19.33
N GLU A 118 -21.43 16.54 20.05
CA GLU A 118 -21.75 16.05 21.40
C GLU A 118 -22.05 14.54 21.34
N GLY A 119 -21.03 13.70 21.58
CA GLY A 119 -21.24 12.24 21.65
C GLY A 119 -20.01 11.36 21.40
N SER A 120 -18.98 11.84 20.69
CA SER A 120 -17.71 11.13 20.55
C SER A 120 -16.78 11.45 21.73
N GLY A 121 -16.42 10.44 22.52
CA GLY A 121 -15.56 10.59 23.70
C GLY A 121 -14.15 11.10 23.38
N PRO A 122 -13.42 11.63 24.38
CA PRO A 122 -12.16 12.37 24.20
C PRO A 122 -11.02 11.55 23.58
N ASP A 123 -11.11 10.22 23.60
CA ASP A 123 -10.02 9.32 23.19
C ASP A 123 -9.95 9.07 21.66
N SER A 124 -10.94 9.52 20.88
CA SER A 124 -11.11 9.08 19.48
C SER A 124 -10.31 9.86 18.42
N GLN A 125 -9.58 10.92 18.78
CA GLN A 125 -8.82 11.77 17.83
C GLN A 125 -7.46 12.20 18.40
N SER A 126 -6.59 11.25 18.74
CA SER A 126 -5.20 11.55 19.04
C SER A 126 -4.40 11.93 17.78
N ALA A 127 -3.35 12.75 17.93
CA ALA A 127 -2.46 13.14 16.82
C ALA A 127 -1.86 11.91 16.13
N GLN A 128 -1.57 10.88 16.93
CA GLN A 128 -1.04 9.59 16.50
C GLN A 128 -2.02 8.82 15.59
N SER A 129 -3.33 8.89 15.85
CA SER A 129 -4.35 8.30 14.98
C SER A 129 -4.48 9.04 13.65
N LEU A 130 -4.42 10.37 13.66
CA LEU A 130 -4.39 11.17 12.42
C LEU A 130 -3.15 10.88 11.59
N LYS A 131 -1.97 10.81 12.23
CA LYS A 131 -0.70 10.44 11.60
C LYS A 131 -0.79 9.07 10.91
N GLN A 132 -1.25 8.03 11.60
CA GLN A 132 -1.36 6.69 11.02
C GLN A 132 -2.31 6.64 9.81
N MET A 133 -3.44 7.36 9.87
CA MET A 133 -4.36 7.46 8.72
C MET A 133 -3.69 8.20 7.55
N TYR A 134 -3.00 9.30 7.83
CA TYR A 134 -2.29 10.09 6.83
C TYR A 134 -1.18 9.28 6.14
N GLU A 135 -0.30 8.63 6.90
CA GLU A 135 0.78 7.77 6.39
C GLU A 135 0.24 6.65 5.48
N ALA A 136 -0.87 6.00 5.88
CA ALA A 136 -1.51 4.98 5.07
C ALA A 136 -1.99 5.54 3.72
N ILE A 137 -2.69 6.68 3.72
CA ILE A 137 -3.21 7.33 2.50
C ILE A 137 -2.06 7.84 1.61
N ILE A 138 -1.00 8.39 2.18
CA ILE A 138 0.20 8.77 1.41
C ILE A 138 0.87 7.54 0.79
N SER A 139 0.94 6.41 1.49
CA SER A 139 1.51 5.18 0.93
C SER A 139 0.70 4.63 -0.25
N GLU A 140 -0.64 4.70 -0.18
CA GLU A 140 -1.54 4.31 -1.27
C GLU A 140 -1.44 5.27 -2.46
N GLN A 141 -1.39 6.59 -2.20
CA GLN A 141 -1.19 7.61 -3.24
C GLN A 141 0.19 7.50 -3.91
N LYS A 142 1.26 7.18 -3.16
CA LYS A 142 2.59 6.87 -3.73
C LYS A 142 2.53 5.65 -4.65
N LYS A 143 1.89 4.55 -4.23
CA LYS A 143 1.69 3.34 -5.07
C LYS A 143 0.91 3.67 -6.36
N ALA A 144 -0.21 4.38 -6.25
CA ALA A 144 -1.04 4.76 -7.39
C ALA A 144 -0.31 5.73 -8.35
N ALA A 145 0.41 6.71 -7.81
CA ALA A 145 1.19 7.66 -8.60
C ALA A 145 2.38 6.98 -9.30
N LEU A 146 3.01 5.97 -8.69
CA LEU A 146 4.03 5.14 -9.34
C LEU A 146 3.43 4.43 -10.55
N GLY A 147 2.36 3.65 -10.37
CA GLY A 147 1.68 2.96 -11.48
C GLY A 147 1.25 3.91 -12.60
N LYS A 148 0.70 5.08 -12.26
CA LYS A 148 0.30 6.10 -13.25
C LYS A 148 1.49 6.76 -13.96
N ARG A 149 2.62 7.02 -13.25
CA ARG A 149 3.85 7.56 -13.87
C ARG A 149 4.53 6.55 -14.79
N MET A 150 4.52 5.26 -14.44
CA MET A 150 4.98 4.18 -15.32
C MET A 150 4.12 4.08 -16.58
N SER A 151 2.79 4.21 -16.46
CA SER A 151 1.88 4.17 -17.61
C SER A 151 1.90 5.44 -18.49
N LEU A 152 2.36 6.59 -17.99
CA LEU A 152 2.28 7.88 -18.71
C LEU A 152 3.60 8.37 -19.31
N ARG A 153 4.76 7.86 -18.86
CA ARG A 153 6.01 8.14 -19.56
C ARG A 153 6.11 7.22 -20.78
N ALA A 154 6.64 7.76 -21.88
CA ALA A 154 7.38 6.93 -22.82
C ALA A 154 8.64 6.45 -22.09
N GLY A 155 8.49 5.37 -21.31
CA GLY A 155 9.61 4.75 -20.61
C GLY A 155 10.64 4.20 -21.62
N PRO A 156 11.90 4.04 -21.21
CA PRO A 156 12.84 3.20 -21.94
C PRO A 156 12.19 1.86 -22.33
N ARG A 157 12.51 1.34 -23.50
CA ARG A 157 11.73 0.22 -24.05
C ARG A 157 12.08 -1.09 -23.35
N THR A 158 11.08 -1.92 -23.04
CA THR A 158 11.36 -3.29 -22.60
C THR A 158 12.11 -4.05 -23.69
N ALA A 159 12.77 -5.16 -23.35
CA ALA A 159 13.57 -5.93 -24.30
C ALA A 159 12.76 -6.37 -25.55
N ARG A 160 11.46 -6.65 -25.39
CA ARG A 160 10.51 -7.01 -26.46
C ARG A 160 10.11 -5.80 -27.34
N GLU A 161 10.16 -4.59 -26.80
CA GLU A 161 9.81 -3.33 -27.49
C GLU A 161 11.00 -2.66 -28.19
N CYS A 162 12.23 -3.02 -27.84
CA CYS A 162 13.46 -2.52 -28.46
C CYS A 162 13.59 -2.85 -29.97
N GLY A 163 12.71 -3.69 -30.52
CA GLY A 163 12.65 -4.03 -31.94
C GLY A 163 13.72 -5.04 -32.39
N PRO A 164 13.62 -5.54 -33.63
CA PRO A 164 14.41 -6.69 -34.11
C PRO A 164 15.92 -6.44 -34.23
N GLY A 165 16.38 -5.18 -34.13
CA GLY A 165 17.80 -4.81 -34.16
C GLY A 165 18.56 -5.11 -32.85
N ARG A 166 17.86 -5.22 -31.72
CA ARG A 166 18.48 -5.36 -30.39
C ARG A 166 18.08 -6.69 -29.73
N ARG A 167 18.62 -7.81 -30.25
CA ARG A 167 18.33 -9.15 -29.73
C ARG A 167 18.98 -9.37 -28.36
N VAL A 168 18.20 -9.19 -27.30
CA VAL A 168 18.58 -9.58 -25.93
C VAL A 168 18.34 -11.08 -25.76
N THR A 169 19.32 -11.82 -25.23
CA THR A 169 19.17 -13.24 -24.90
C THR A 169 18.73 -13.41 -23.45
N ALA A 170 18.10 -14.54 -23.10
CA ALA A 170 17.70 -14.84 -21.72
C ALA A 170 18.90 -14.75 -20.75
N ALA A 171 20.04 -15.36 -21.11
CA ALA A 171 21.27 -15.27 -20.34
C ALA A 171 21.80 -13.83 -20.19
N GLY A 172 21.74 -13.01 -21.26
CA GLY A 172 22.13 -11.60 -21.22
C GLY A 172 21.22 -10.76 -20.31
N ALA A 173 19.91 -11.02 -20.33
CA ALA A 173 18.94 -10.34 -19.50
C ALA A 173 19.09 -10.74 -18.01
N LEU A 174 19.24 -12.04 -17.72
CA LEU A 174 19.51 -12.53 -16.36
C LEU A 174 20.84 -11.96 -15.80
N ALA A 175 21.88 -11.89 -16.62
CA ALA A 175 23.15 -11.26 -16.25
C ALA A 175 23.05 -9.73 -16.06
N ALA A 176 22.05 -9.07 -16.65
CA ALA A 176 21.73 -7.68 -16.36
C ALA A 176 21.00 -7.55 -15.02
N VAL A 177 19.96 -8.37 -14.77
CA VAL A 177 19.24 -8.37 -13.48
C VAL A 177 20.17 -8.64 -12.31
N ALA A 178 21.12 -9.57 -12.45
CA ALA A 178 22.08 -9.94 -11.41
C ALA A 178 23.12 -8.86 -11.04
N LYS A 179 23.27 -7.78 -11.82
CA LYS A 179 24.09 -6.61 -11.46
C LYS A 179 23.28 -5.68 -10.57
N SER A 180 23.89 -5.08 -9.54
CA SER A 180 23.20 -4.14 -8.65
C SER A 180 22.56 -2.95 -9.38
N ARG A 181 23.22 -2.43 -10.42
CA ARG A 181 22.72 -1.36 -11.31
C ARG A 181 22.75 -1.79 -12.78
N GLY A 182 22.22 -2.98 -13.07
CA GLY A 182 22.11 -3.48 -14.45
C GLY A 182 20.90 -2.91 -15.20
N GLN A 183 20.99 -2.88 -16.54
CA GLN A 183 19.98 -2.30 -17.45
C GLN A 183 18.55 -2.84 -17.23
N TYR A 184 18.41 -4.08 -16.78
CA TYR A 184 17.13 -4.66 -16.39
C TYR A 184 17.14 -4.93 -14.89
N ASN A 185 16.00 -4.73 -14.24
CA ASN A 185 15.75 -5.17 -12.87
C ASN A 185 14.71 -6.29 -12.79
N TRP A 186 14.05 -6.65 -13.89
CA TRP A 186 13.28 -7.89 -13.97
C TRP A 186 13.41 -8.59 -15.33
N VAL A 187 13.17 -9.90 -15.31
CA VAL A 187 13.13 -10.82 -16.47
C VAL A 187 11.95 -11.77 -16.32
N LEU A 188 11.29 -12.08 -17.44
CA LEU A 188 10.32 -13.17 -17.58
C LEU A 188 10.83 -14.17 -18.64
N LEU A 189 10.64 -15.46 -18.40
CA LEU A 189 11.05 -16.57 -19.27
C LEU A 189 9.83 -17.42 -19.67
N GLU A 190 9.78 -17.83 -20.94
CA GLU A 190 8.77 -18.77 -21.46
C GLU A 190 9.05 -20.20 -20.97
N PRO A 191 8.02 -21.00 -20.64
CA PRO A 191 8.20 -22.22 -19.85
C PRO A 191 8.73 -23.41 -20.67
N THR A 192 8.69 -23.36 -22.00
CA THR A 192 9.00 -24.53 -22.85
C THR A 192 10.49 -24.66 -23.18
N GLN A 193 11.19 -23.54 -23.33
CA GLN A 193 12.61 -23.50 -23.71
C GLN A 193 13.43 -22.55 -22.82
N LEU A 194 12.81 -21.91 -21.83
CA LEU A 194 13.41 -20.87 -20.99
C LEU A 194 14.00 -19.70 -21.79
N GLU A 195 13.43 -19.44 -22.97
CA GLU A 195 13.71 -18.28 -23.78
C GLU A 195 13.16 -17.00 -23.12
N LEU A 196 13.72 -15.86 -23.49
CA LEU A 196 13.33 -14.56 -22.96
C LEU A 196 11.91 -14.21 -23.42
N HIS A 197 10.95 -14.18 -22.49
CA HIS A 197 9.63 -13.63 -22.75
C HIS A 197 9.71 -12.10 -22.86
N ASN A 198 10.24 -11.45 -21.81
CA ASN A 198 10.57 -10.03 -21.81
C ASN A 198 11.54 -9.70 -20.65
N ALA A 199 12.11 -8.50 -20.65
CA ALA A 199 12.86 -7.91 -19.54
C ALA A 199 12.65 -6.39 -19.50
N GLY A 200 12.74 -5.82 -18.32
CA GLY A 200 12.52 -4.39 -18.09
C GLY A 200 13.19 -3.88 -16.82
N TYR A 201 12.98 -2.61 -16.52
CA TYR A 201 13.62 -1.88 -15.42
C TYR A 201 12.59 -1.06 -14.61
N GLY A 202 11.30 -1.12 -14.98
CA GLY A 202 10.18 -0.52 -14.25
C GLY A 202 9.71 -1.34 -13.03
N GLY A 203 10.51 -2.29 -12.56
CA GLY A 203 10.23 -3.03 -11.34
C GLY A 203 8.95 -3.87 -11.40
N LEU A 204 8.29 -4.03 -10.25
CA LEU A 204 7.24 -5.03 -10.09
C LEU A 204 5.96 -4.69 -10.87
N ASP A 205 5.60 -3.41 -10.96
CA ASP A 205 4.36 -2.99 -11.63
C ASP A 205 4.50 -3.04 -13.16
N GLU A 206 5.70 -2.82 -13.71
CA GLU A 206 5.96 -3.09 -15.13
C GLU A 206 5.92 -4.61 -15.42
N LEU A 207 6.53 -5.45 -14.58
CA LEU A 207 6.49 -6.91 -14.74
C LEU A 207 5.04 -7.44 -14.80
N LYS A 208 4.13 -6.93 -13.97
CA LYS A 208 2.71 -7.34 -13.97
C LYS A 208 2.03 -7.15 -15.32
N ALA A 209 2.38 -6.11 -16.06
CA ALA A 209 1.78 -5.83 -17.37
C ALA A 209 2.13 -6.88 -18.44
N TRP A 210 3.12 -7.74 -18.18
CA TRP A 210 3.57 -8.82 -19.05
C TRP A 210 3.18 -10.23 -18.56
N LEU A 211 2.31 -10.32 -17.55
CA LEU A 211 1.77 -11.60 -17.07
C LEU A 211 0.54 -12.01 -17.88
N GLU A 212 0.76 -12.73 -18.98
CA GLU A 212 -0.30 -13.21 -19.88
C GLU A 212 -1.15 -14.34 -19.21
N ASP A 213 -2.48 -14.18 -19.18
CA ASP A 213 -3.42 -15.07 -18.44
C ASP A 213 -3.46 -16.51 -18.96
N ASP A 214 -3.06 -16.76 -20.21
CA ASP A 214 -3.05 -18.08 -20.85
C ASP A 214 -1.68 -18.77 -20.81
N LYS A 215 -0.71 -18.21 -20.06
CA LYS A 215 0.66 -18.73 -19.91
C LYS A 215 1.06 -19.07 -18.48
N VAL A 216 2.04 -19.97 -18.38
CA VAL A 216 2.91 -20.10 -17.21
C VAL A 216 4.21 -19.37 -17.54
N LEU A 217 4.71 -18.51 -16.66
CA LEU A 217 5.95 -17.76 -16.87
C LEU A 217 6.85 -17.85 -15.64
N PHE A 218 8.17 -17.88 -15.86
CA PHE A 218 9.15 -17.87 -14.78
C PHE A 218 9.88 -16.53 -14.75
N GLY A 219 9.72 -15.80 -13.65
CA GLY A 219 10.27 -14.47 -13.46
C GLY A 219 11.36 -14.39 -12.42
N VAL A 220 12.26 -13.43 -12.57
CA VAL A 220 13.12 -12.94 -11.49
C VAL A 220 13.11 -11.42 -11.47
N ILE A 221 13.01 -10.84 -10.28
CA ILE A 221 13.02 -9.40 -10.06
C ILE A 221 14.01 -9.03 -8.95
N ARG A 222 14.77 -7.97 -9.21
CA ARG A 222 15.70 -7.28 -8.30
C ARG A 222 14.92 -6.23 -7.51
N PHE A 223 15.02 -6.31 -6.19
CA PHE A 223 14.63 -5.26 -5.26
C PHE A 223 15.92 -4.61 -4.71
N SER A 224 16.13 -3.35 -5.09
CA SER A 224 17.26 -2.53 -4.64
C SER A 224 16.80 -1.63 -3.49
N PHE A 225 17.55 -1.59 -2.39
CA PHE A 225 17.32 -0.70 -1.25
C PHE A 225 18.61 0.07 -0.95
N GLY A 226 18.70 1.30 -1.44
CA GLY A 226 19.93 2.09 -1.43
C GLY A 226 19.67 3.59 -1.41
N ASN A 227 20.64 4.37 -0.93
CA ASN A 227 20.49 5.83 -0.74
C ASN A 227 21.21 6.65 -1.84
N GLY A 228 21.70 6.02 -2.92
CA GLY A 228 22.27 6.67 -4.11
C GLY A 228 23.58 7.46 -3.91
N LYS A 229 24.06 7.62 -2.67
CA LYS A 229 25.24 8.46 -2.32
C LYS A 229 26.53 7.68 -2.06
N SER A 230 26.47 6.35 -1.93
CA SER A 230 27.63 5.45 -1.83
C SER A 230 27.24 4.05 -2.28
N SER A 231 27.91 3.51 -3.32
CA SER A 231 27.55 2.21 -3.92
C SER A 231 27.81 0.99 -3.02
N ASP A 232 28.60 1.14 -1.96
CA ASP A 232 28.98 0.05 -1.05
C ASP A 232 27.88 -0.39 -0.06
N THR A 233 26.73 0.30 -0.04
CA THR A 233 25.62 0.01 0.89
C THR A 233 24.27 -0.24 0.22
N ASP A 234 24.24 -0.46 -1.10
CA ASP A 234 23.02 -0.84 -1.81
C ASP A 234 22.63 -2.29 -1.48
N CYS A 235 21.60 -2.47 -0.65
CA CYS A 235 21.07 -3.77 -0.28
C CYS A 235 20.20 -4.31 -1.41
N VAL A 236 20.69 -5.35 -2.11
CA VAL A 236 20.00 -5.95 -3.27
C VAL A 236 19.45 -7.33 -2.90
N LYS A 237 18.17 -7.59 -3.24
CA LYS A 237 17.47 -8.84 -2.98
C LYS A 237 16.77 -9.35 -4.26
N TYR A 238 16.77 -10.66 -4.48
CA TYR A 238 16.13 -11.26 -5.66
C TYR A 238 14.91 -12.09 -5.25
N VAL A 239 13.78 -11.84 -5.91
CA VAL A 239 12.55 -12.63 -5.77
C VAL A 239 12.32 -13.39 -7.07
N PHE A 240 12.08 -14.70 -6.94
CA PHE A 240 11.67 -15.54 -8.07
C PHE A 240 10.14 -15.65 -8.09
N VAL A 241 9.55 -15.45 -9.27
CA VAL A 241 8.09 -15.42 -9.48
C VAL A 241 7.71 -16.58 -10.38
N HIS A 242 6.82 -17.45 -9.90
CA HIS A 242 6.20 -18.50 -10.71
C HIS A 242 4.78 -18.06 -11.05
N TRP A 243 4.61 -17.47 -12.23
CA TRP A 243 3.29 -17.07 -12.72
C TRP A 243 2.59 -18.27 -13.35
N VAL A 244 1.35 -18.53 -12.92
CA VAL A 244 0.50 -19.57 -13.46
C VAL A 244 -0.85 -18.95 -13.80
N GLY A 245 -0.99 -18.50 -15.05
CA GLY A 245 -2.15 -17.76 -15.50
C GLY A 245 -3.48 -18.51 -15.35
N PRO A 246 -4.58 -17.81 -15.00
CA PRO A 246 -5.86 -18.43 -14.68
C PRO A 246 -6.52 -19.13 -15.88
N SER A 247 -6.18 -18.73 -17.11
CA SER A 247 -6.72 -19.31 -18.35
C SER A 247 -5.89 -20.48 -18.89
N VAL A 248 -4.80 -20.89 -18.23
CA VAL A 248 -3.96 -22.01 -18.68
C VAL A 248 -4.71 -23.35 -18.56
N PRO A 249 -4.91 -24.11 -19.65
CA PRO A 249 -5.55 -25.43 -19.58
C PRO A 249 -4.77 -26.40 -18.68
N ALA A 250 -5.47 -27.20 -17.87
CA ALA A 250 -4.88 -28.04 -16.83
C ALA A 250 -3.71 -28.94 -17.31
N VAL A 251 -3.80 -29.48 -18.53
CA VAL A 251 -2.73 -30.30 -19.14
C VAL A 251 -1.48 -29.47 -19.46
N ARG A 252 -1.64 -28.28 -20.07
CA ARG A 252 -0.52 -27.37 -20.37
C ARG A 252 0.11 -26.84 -19.08
N ARG A 253 -0.72 -26.50 -18.09
CA ARG A 253 -0.27 -26.12 -16.73
C ARG A 253 0.58 -27.22 -16.10
N GLY A 254 0.12 -28.47 -16.15
CA GLY A 254 0.90 -29.61 -15.66
C GLY A 254 2.27 -29.74 -16.35
N GLN A 255 2.31 -29.64 -17.68
CA GLN A 255 3.54 -29.71 -18.47
C GLN A 255 4.51 -28.56 -18.19
N TRP A 256 4.00 -27.33 -18.09
CA TRP A 256 4.82 -26.13 -17.85
C TRP A 256 5.30 -26.03 -16.40
N ASN A 257 4.48 -26.39 -15.40
CA ASN A 257 4.90 -26.37 -14.00
C ASN A 257 6.04 -27.37 -13.71
N MET A 258 6.22 -28.42 -14.52
CA MET A 258 7.40 -29.32 -14.41
C MET A 258 8.73 -28.58 -14.65
N GLN A 259 8.71 -27.50 -15.43
CA GLN A 259 9.90 -26.71 -15.81
C GLN A 259 10.35 -25.75 -14.71
N HIS A 260 9.57 -25.59 -13.64
CA HIS A 260 9.88 -24.72 -12.50
C HIS A 260 11.27 -24.95 -11.90
N LYS A 261 11.69 -26.22 -11.74
CA LYS A 261 13.02 -26.56 -11.20
C LYS A 261 14.16 -26.19 -12.16
N GLU A 262 13.95 -26.33 -13.45
CA GLU A 262 14.95 -26.00 -14.46
C GLU A 262 15.09 -24.47 -14.60
N ALA A 263 13.96 -23.75 -14.59
CA ALA A 263 13.92 -22.29 -14.55
C ALA A 263 14.61 -21.72 -13.31
N ASP A 264 14.29 -22.19 -12.10
CA ASP A 264 14.95 -21.78 -10.86
C ASP A 264 16.47 -22.08 -10.91
N THR A 265 16.84 -23.26 -11.39
CA THR A 265 18.26 -23.62 -11.60
C THR A 265 18.95 -22.71 -12.61
N MET A 266 18.26 -22.27 -13.66
CA MET A 266 18.80 -21.30 -14.62
C MET A 266 18.99 -19.92 -13.99
N VAL A 267 17.99 -19.41 -13.26
CA VAL A 267 18.07 -18.10 -12.59
C VAL A 267 19.19 -18.08 -11.53
N ARG A 268 19.32 -19.14 -10.72
CA ARG A 268 20.36 -19.23 -9.66
C ARG A 268 21.80 -19.23 -10.18
N LYS A 269 22.04 -19.49 -11.47
CA LYS A 269 23.37 -19.31 -12.09
C LYS A 269 23.81 -17.86 -12.15
N PHE A 270 22.86 -16.92 -12.13
CA PHE A 270 23.11 -15.47 -12.18
C PHE A 270 22.75 -14.80 -10.85
N CYS A 271 21.54 -15.05 -10.34
CA CYS A 271 21.04 -14.51 -9.07
C CYS A 271 21.29 -15.51 -7.95
N THR A 272 22.48 -15.50 -7.36
CA THR A 272 22.92 -16.50 -6.36
C THR A 272 22.07 -16.52 -5.08
N VAL A 273 21.57 -15.37 -4.64
CA VAL A 273 20.77 -15.22 -3.41
C VAL A 273 19.34 -14.81 -3.74
N ILE A 274 18.55 -15.77 -4.21
CA ILE A 274 17.08 -15.65 -4.27
C ILE A 274 16.55 -15.78 -2.83
N ILE A 275 15.98 -14.71 -2.28
CA ILE A 275 15.50 -14.68 -0.89
C ILE A 275 14.18 -15.44 -0.71
N MET A 276 13.31 -15.41 -1.73
CA MET A 276 12.03 -16.11 -1.73
C MET A 276 11.58 -16.48 -3.14
N GLN A 277 10.77 -17.54 -3.22
CA GLN A 277 10.02 -17.96 -4.40
C GLN A 277 8.55 -17.71 -4.12
N LYS A 278 7.81 -17.13 -5.07
CA LYS A 278 6.37 -16.88 -4.94
C LYS A 278 5.62 -17.42 -6.15
N GLU A 279 4.73 -18.37 -5.93
CA GLU A 279 3.74 -18.78 -6.94
C GLU A 279 2.55 -17.81 -6.92
N VAL A 280 2.07 -17.45 -8.10
CA VAL A 280 1.17 -16.32 -8.36
C VAL A 280 0.13 -16.75 -9.39
N HIS A 281 -1.15 -16.51 -9.09
CA HIS A 281 -2.27 -16.84 -9.97
C HIS A 281 -3.06 -15.60 -10.40
N THR A 282 -2.90 -14.47 -9.70
CA THR A 282 -3.44 -13.17 -10.09
C THR A 282 -2.36 -12.08 -9.97
N PRO A 283 -2.34 -11.03 -10.82
CA PRO A 283 -1.37 -9.95 -10.68
C PRO A 283 -1.47 -9.20 -9.33
N SER A 284 -2.61 -9.32 -8.66
CA SER A 284 -2.88 -8.79 -7.32
C SER A 284 -2.10 -9.50 -6.21
N ASP A 285 -1.69 -10.77 -6.40
CA ASP A 285 -0.89 -11.49 -5.39
C ASP A 285 0.54 -10.89 -5.28
N LEU A 286 0.95 -10.07 -6.25
CA LEU A 286 2.21 -9.33 -6.30
C LEU A 286 2.07 -7.90 -5.72
N ASP A 287 1.54 -7.73 -4.50
CA ASP A 287 1.64 -6.42 -3.83
C ASP A 287 3.10 -6.12 -3.41
N VAL A 288 3.58 -4.95 -3.82
CA VAL A 288 4.95 -4.47 -3.52
C VAL A 288 5.20 -4.33 -2.02
N GLY A 289 4.19 -3.91 -1.25
CA GLY A 289 4.30 -3.75 0.20
C GLY A 289 4.43 -5.10 0.91
N GLN A 290 3.54 -6.05 0.60
CA GLN A 290 3.60 -7.42 1.13
C GLN A 290 4.94 -8.09 0.80
N ILE A 291 5.42 -7.96 -0.45
CA ILE A 291 6.71 -8.51 -0.87
C ILE A 291 7.86 -7.88 -0.08
N ILE A 292 7.89 -6.56 0.09
CA ILE A 292 8.94 -5.90 0.88
C ILE A 292 8.88 -6.31 2.35
N SER A 293 7.70 -6.45 2.95
CA SER A 293 7.56 -6.97 4.32
C SER A 293 8.03 -8.43 4.46
N GLU A 294 7.84 -9.26 3.45
CA GLU A 294 8.38 -10.63 3.44
C GLU A 294 9.91 -10.66 3.24
N ILE A 295 10.44 -9.82 2.34
CA ILE A 295 11.88 -9.61 2.16
C ILE A 295 12.54 -9.12 3.46
N GLN A 296 11.91 -8.18 4.18
CA GLN A 296 12.34 -7.73 5.52
C GLN A 296 12.40 -8.92 6.48
N ARG A 297 11.28 -9.65 6.65
CA ARG A 297 11.16 -10.81 7.56
C ARG A 297 12.25 -11.87 7.30
N LEU A 298 12.54 -12.14 6.03
CA LEU A 298 13.55 -13.14 5.62
C LEU A 298 15.00 -12.61 5.70
N SER A 299 15.21 -11.29 5.71
CA SER A 299 16.54 -10.66 5.78
C SER A 299 17.07 -10.45 7.21
N VAL A 300 16.27 -10.74 8.24
CA VAL A 300 16.63 -10.51 9.66
C VAL A 300 17.49 -11.64 10.26
N VAL A 301 17.90 -12.62 9.45
CA VAL A 301 18.78 -13.72 9.88
C VAL A 301 20.25 -13.31 9.81
N ASP A 302 20.72 -12.62 10.86
CA ASP A 302 22.00 -12.90 11.54
C ASP A 302 22.18 -11.99 12.77
N GLY A 303 22.61 -12.58 13.89
CA GLY A 303 22.51 -12.01 15.24
C GLY A 303 23.42 -10.82 15.59
N THR A 304 23.91 -10.05 14.62
CA THR A 304 24.66 -8.81 14.89
C THR A 304 23.71 -7.64 15.12
N ALA A 305 23.39 -7.40 16.39
CA ALA A 305 22.48 -6.34 16.81
C ALA A 305 22.97 -4.94 16.38
N GLY A 306 22.19 -4.25 15.52
CA GLY A 306 22.32 -2.80 15.35
C GLY A 306 21.93 -2.19 14.00
N GLY A 307 22.08 -2.90 12.87
CA GLY A 307 22.17 -2.21 11.56
C GLY A 307 21.13 -2.48 10.47
N SER A 308 20.47 -3.65 10.44
CA SER A 308 19.91 -4.17 9.17
C SER A 308 18.43 -3.87 8.90
N ALA A 309 17.55 -3.87 9.91
CA ALA A 309 16.10 -3.82 9.67
C ALA A 309 15.62 -2.52 8.98
N ASP A 310 16.16 -1.36 9.37
CA ASP A 310 15.86 -0.06 8.76
C ASP A 310 16.43 0.09 7.33
N SER A 311 17.27 -0.83 6.86
CA SER A 311 17.86 -0.75 5.52
C SER A 311 16.86 -1.04 4.40
N ILE A 312 15.84 -1.86 4.67
CA ILE A 312 14.85 -2.34 3.70
C ILE A 312 13.52 -1.62 3.98
N SER A 313 13.04 -0.79 3.07
CA SER A 313 11.72 -0.14 3.17
C SER A 313 11.11 0.17 1.80
N LEU A 314 9.79 0.42 1.76
CA LEU A 314 9.09 0.78 0.54
C LEU A 314 9.63 2.09 -0.07
N ASP A 315 9.86 3.12 0.73
CA ASP A 315 10.40 4.39 0.25
C ASP A 315 11.82 4.24 -0.33
N LYS A 316 12.66 3.39 0.26
CA LYS A 316 14.01 3.10 -0.28
C LYS A 316 13.95 2.31 -1.59
N TYR A 317 13.00 1.39 -1.73
CA TYR A 317 12.76 0.70 -3.00
C TYR A 317 12.29 1.66 -4.08
N ILE A 318 11.33 2.54 -3.79
CA ILE A 318 10.83 3.53 -4.74
C ILE A 318 11.97 4.49 -5.16
N ALA A 319 12.75 5.02 -4.22
CA ALA A 319 13.87 5.91 -4.53
C ALA A 319 14.94 5.23 -5.39
N ALA A 320 15.29 3.97 -5.09
CA ALA A 320 16.23 3.20 -5.90
C ALA A 320 15.66 2.89 -7.30
N LEU A 321 14.37 2.57 -7.41
CA LEU A 321 13.70 2.29 -8.68
C LEU A 321 13.61 3.53 -9.58
N GLU A 322 13.29 4.71 -9.03
CA GLU A 322 13.29 5.98 -9.78
C GLU A 322 14.68 6.32 -10.33
N GLU A 323 15.72 6.05 -9.53
CA GLU A 323 17.11 6.23 -9.92
C GLU A 323 17.55 5.25 -11.03
N GLU A 324 17.26 3.94 -10.88
CA GLU A 324 17.50 2.94 -11.93
C GLU A 324 16.77 3.28 -13.24
N CYS A 325 15.51 3.72 -13.16
CA CYS A 325 14.74 4.19 -14.33
C CYS A 325 15.37 5.41 -15.00
N ARG A 326 15.91 6.35 -14.21
CA ARG A 326 16.57 7.55 -14.72
C ARG A 326 17.88 7.22 -15.44
N GLU A 327 18.66 6.28 -14.90
CA GLU A 327 19.90 5.80 -15.54
C GLU A 327 19.61 5.01 -16.83
N GLY A 328 18.62 4.13 -16.82
CA GLY A 328 18.17 3.41 -18.02
C GLY A 328 17.71 4.36 -19.14
N MET A 329 17.00 5.44 -18.79
CA MET A 329 16.56 6.46 -19.76
C MET A 329 17.72 7.29 -20.32
N GLN A 330 18.75 7.56 -19.52
CA GLN A 330 19.96 8.23 -20.03
C GLN A 330 20.76 7.33 -20.99
N ALA A 331 20.83 6.03 -20.71
CA ALA A 331 21.49 5.06 -21.60
C ALA A 331 20.77 4.95 -22.95
N ASP A 332 19.44 4.75 -22.94
CA ASP A 332 18.64 4.65 -24.18
C ASP A 332 18.67 5.94 -25.02
N VAL A 333 18.78 7.13 -24.40
CA VAL A 333 18.95 8.42 -25.10
C VAL A 333 20.37 8.60 -25.66
N SER A 334 21.39 8.05 -25.00
CA SER A 334 22.76 8.10 -25.55
C SER A 334 22.96 7.22 -26.80
N ASP A 335 22.12 6.19 -26.97
CA ASP A 335 22.10 5.33 -28.17
C ASP A 335 21.16 5.88 -29.29
N GLY A 336 20.46 7.00 -29.06
CA GLY A 336 19.54 7.59 -30.05
C GLY A 336 19.28 9.08 -29.85
N GLU A 337 19.87 9.92 -30.70
CA GLU A 337 19.63 11.36 -30.74
C GLU A 337 18.16 11.71 -31.07
N GLU A 338 17.37 12.05 -30.07
CA GLU A 338 16.63 13.33 -30.01
C GLU A 338 16.09 13.58 -28.59
N GLY A 339 16.47 14.71 -27.99
CA GLY A 339 16.27 14.95 -26.57
C GLY A 339 14.83 15.29 -26.17
N ALA A 340 14.23 14.48 -25.30
CA ALA A 340 13.03 14.86 -24.58
C ALA A 340 13.33 16.04 -23.64
N ALA A 341 12.69 17.19 -23.86
CA ALA A 341 12.88 18.38 -23.04
C ALA A 341 12.47 18.13 -21.56
N PRO A 342 13.10 18.79 -20.58
CA PRO A 342 12.67 18.73 -19.19
C PRO A 342 11.18 19.10 -19.09
N GLN A 343 10.38 18.25 -18.44
CA GLN A 343 8.96 18.52 -18.24
C GLN A 343 8.80 19.85 -17.51
N ALA A 344 8.27 20.85 -18.22
CA ALA A 344 8.05 22.17 -17.67
C ALA A 344 7.08 22.08 -16.49
N LEU A 345 7.43 22.72 -15.37
CA LEU A 345 6.52 22.84 -14.24
C LEU A 345 5.22 23.52 -14.70
N PRO A 346 4.05 23.08 -14.19
CA PRO A 346 2.77 23.67 -14.51
C PRO A 346 2.71 25.15 -14.10
N ASP A 347 1.77 25.90 -14.66
CA ASP A 347 1.41 27.20 -14.09
C ASP A 347 0.75 27.04 -12.70
N VAL A 348 0.70 28.14 -11.95
CA VAL A 348 0.20 28.16 -10.57
C VAL A 348 -1.27 27.71 -10.48
N SER A 349 -2.10 28.07 -11.46
CA SER A 349 -3.54 27.71 -11.46
C SER A 349 -3.72 26.22 -11.71
N ALA A 350 -3.04 25.68 -12.72
CA ALA A 350 -3.06 24.25 -13.03
C ALA A 350 -2.52 23.39 -11.87
N ALA A 351 -1.46 23.85 -11.19
CA ALA A 351 -0.92 23.18 -10.01
C ALA A 351 -1.91 23.14 -8.84
N VAL A 352 -2.55 24.27 -8.52
CA VAL A 352 -3.54 24.36 -7.43
C VAL A 352 -4.77 23.50 -7.76
N GLU A 353 -5.25 23.51 -8.99
CA GLU A 353 -6.39 22.69 -9.42
C GLU A 353 -6.06 21.18 -9.32
N ALA A 354 -4.85 20.77 -9.73
CA ALA A 354 -4.41 19.38 -9.66
C ALA A 354 -4.31 18.87 -8.22
N VAL A 355 -3.80 19.68 -7.27
CA VAL A 355 -3.82 19.34 -5.84
C VAL A 355 -5.24 19.30 -5.29
N ARG A 356 -6.15 20.14 -5.78
CA ARG A 356 -7.55 20.22 -5.32
C ARG A 356 -8.45 19.08 -5.81
N LYS A 357 -8.13 18.40 -6.92
CA LYS A 357 -8.94 17.28 -7.44
C LYS A 357 -8.81 16.04 -6.56
N ALA A 358 -9.90 15.70 -5.87
CA ALA A 358 -9.99 14.62 -4.90
C ALA A 358 -9.62 13.24 -5.47
N ASP A 359 -10.17 12.90 -6.64
CA ASP A 359 -10.33 11.50 -7.06
C ASP A 359 -9.25 11.01 -8.03
N ASP A 360 -8.53 11.93 -8.70
CA ASP A 360 -7.48 11.63 -9.68
C ASP A 360 -6.31 12.65 -9.67
N GLY A 361 -6.24 13.48 -8.63
CA GLY A 361 -5.22 14.52 -8.51
C GLY A 361 -3.82 13.90 -8.34
N ALA A 362 -2.99 14.04 -9.39
CA ALA A 362 -1.63 13.50 -9.47
C ALA A 362 -0.68 14.01 -8.36
N TRP A 363 -1.06 15.09 -7.69
CA TRP A 363 -0.32 15.70 -6.59
C TRP A 363 -1.23 15.86 -5.37
N ASN A 364 -0.66 15.71 -4.18
CA ASN A 364 -1.30 16.06 -2.90
C ASN A 364 -0.59 17.23 -2.21
N TRP A 365 0.52 17.73 -2.76
CA TRP A 365 1.09 19.02 -2.37
C TRP A 365 1.69 19.78 -3.56
N LEU A 366 1.79 21.10 -3.40
CA LEU A 366 2.57 21.99 -4.26
C LEU A 366 3.29 23.03 -3.42
N LEU A 367 4.40 23.56 -3.93
CA LEU A 367 5.21 24.61 -3.31
C LEU A 367 5.33 25.80 -4.26
N LEU A 368 4.96 26.99 -3.78
CA LEU A 368 5.11 28.27 -4.46
C LEU A 368 6.26 29.08 -3.86
N GLY A 369 7.01 29.74 -4.73
CA GLY A 369 8.03 30.71 -4.36
C GLY A 369 7.96 31.95 -5.23
N LEU A 370 8.56 33.04 -4.74
CA LEU A 370 8.70 34.28 -5.51
C LEU A 370 9.99 34.23 -6.33
N GLY A 371 9.84 34.23 -7.65
CA GLY A 371 10.94 34.09 -8.60
C GLY A 371 11.06 35.29 -9.56
N PRO A 372 12.23 35.47 -10.20
CA PRO A 372 12.30 36.32 -11.40
C PRO A 372 11.36 35.73 -12.45
N GLN A 373 10.53 36.57 -13.08
CA GLN A 373 9.58 36.09 -14.10
C GLN A 373 10.33 35.39 -15.23
N THR A 374 9.88 34.19 -15.60
CA THR A 374 10.41 33.54 -16.81
C THR A 374 10.04 34.35 -18.05
N PRO A 375 10.86 34.35 -19.13
CA PRO A 375 10.56 35.11 -20.35
C PRO A 375 9.22 34.72 -21.00
N ALA A 376 8.71 33.51 -20.76
CA ALA A 376 7.39 33.06 -21.19
C ALA A 376 6.25 33.81 -20.45
N GLN A 377 6.35 33.97 -19.13
CA GLN A 377 5.36 34.67 -18.32
C GLN A 377 5.30 36.17 -18.64
N GLN A 378 6.46 36.79 -18.93
CA GLN A 378 6.50 38.20 -19.37
C GLN A 378 5.77 38.46 -20.69
N ARG A 379 5.69 37.46 -21.59
CA ARG A 379 4.94 37.62 -22.86
C ARG A 379 3.43 37.59 -22.67
N LEU A 380 2.94 36.88 -21.64
CA LEU A 380 1.51 36.81 -21.33
C LEU A 380 1.02 38.04 -20.54
N SER A 381 1.82 38.57 -19.62
CA SER A 381 1.41 39.73 -18.78
C SER A 381 1.31 41.05 -19.55
N VAL A 382 1.98 41.19 -20.69
CA VAL A 382 1.87 42.37 -21.58
C VAL A 382 0.58 42.31 -22.45
N ALA A 383 -0.06 41.16 -22.58
CA ALA A 383 -1.25 40.94 -23.40
C ALA A 383 -2.59 41.21 -22.66
N GLY A 384 -2.61 42.21 -21.77
CA GLY A 384 -3.85 42.70 -21.15
C GLY A 384 -4.74 43.49 -22.14
N PRO A 385 -6.08 43.42 -22.03
CA PRO A 385 -6.98 43.97 -23.04
C PRO A 385 -6.93 45.50 -23.08
N ARG A 386 -6.42 46.06 -24.19
CA ARG A 386 -6.61 47.49 -24.51
C ARG A 386 -8.11 47.76 -24.67
N ARG A 387 -8.69 48.52 -23.75
CA ARG A 387 -10.05 49.09 -23.90
C ARG A 387 -10.10 49.96 -25.17
N SER A 388 -10.73 49.45 -26.22
CA SER A 388 -11.02 50.20 -27.44
C SER A 388 -12.22 51.12 -27.22
N LEU A 389 -11.95 52.40 -26.99
CA LEU A 389 -12.94 53.47 -27.21
C LEU A 389 -13.18 53.60 -28.72
N THR A 390 -14.29 53.08 -29.21
CA THR A 390 -14.73 53.25 -30.60
C THR A 390 -15.80 54.33 -30.68
N THR A 391 -15.50 55.38 -31.45
CA THR A 391 -16.49 56.35 -31.95
C THR A 391 -16.60 56.13 -33.47
N PRO A 392 -17.80 55.98 -34.06
CA PRO A 392 -17.92 55.67 -35.47
C PRO A 392 -17.84 56.93 -36.34
N MET A 393 -17.04 56.88 -37.41
CA MET A 393 -17.27 57.72 -38.59
C MET A 393 -17.25 56.88 -39.86
N THR A 394 -18.17 57.23 -40.76
CA THR A 394 -18.53 56.55 -42.01
C THR A 394 -17.53 56.81 -43.15
N PRO A 395 -17.60 56.03 -44.25
CA PRO A 395 -16.43 55.77 -45.10
C PRO A 395 -16.25 56.77 -46.26
N ARG A 396 -15.07 56.75 -46.87
CA ARG A 396 -14.88 57.26 -48.23
C ARG A 396 -13.90 56.42 -49.06
N THR A 397 -14.14 56.43 -50.37
CA THR A 397 -13.75 55.45 -51.40
C THR A 397 -12.36 55.60 -52.02
N ALA A 398 -11.86 54.46 -52.52
CA ALA A 398 -11.01 54.27 -53.72
C ALA A 398 -9.52 54.68 -53.70
N SER A 399 -8.62 53.72 -54.03
CA SER A 399 -8.05 53.56 -55.39
C SER A 399 -6.79 52.68 -55.44
N SER A 400 -6.55 52.04 -56.61
CA SER A 400 -5.27 51.59 -57.21
C SER A 400 -4.39 50.49 -56.57
N SER A 401 -4.37 49.33 -57.23
CA SER A 401 -3.22 48.41 -57.46
C SER A 401 -2.16 49.07 -58.39
N PRO A 402 -1.03 48.46 -58.87
CA PRO A 402 -0.66 47.02 -59.04
C PRO A 402 0.87 46.74 -58.77
N PRO A 403 1.62 45.81 -59.43
CA PRO A 403 1.36 44.47 -59.99
C PRO A 403 2.29 43.34 -59.41
N PRO A 404 2.14 42.05 -59.81
CA PRO A 404 2.97 40.91 -59.36
C PRO A 404 3.97 40.34 -60.41
N ARG A 405 4.97 39.57 -59.94
CA ARG A 405 5.91 38.64 -60.65
C ARG A 405 6.61 37.77 -59.56
N ALA A 406 7.09 36.53 -59.75
CA ALA A 406 7.01 35.56 -60.86
C ALA A 406 7.35 34.12 -60.36
N ASP A 407 7.01 33.11 -61.19
CA ASP A 407 7.65 31.80 -61.44
C ASP A 407 8.25 30.90 -60.32
N GLU A 408 7.76 29.65 -60.19
CA GLU A 408 8.50 28.40 -60.53
C GLU A 408 7.59 27.12 -60.48
N PRO A 409 7.99 25.98 -61.11
CA PRO A 409 7.08 24.87 -61.48
C PRO A 409 7.10 23.61 -60.56
N PRO A 410 6.13 22.66 -60.72
CA PRO A 410 6.00 21.46 -59.88
C PRO A 410 6.76 20.21 -60.40
N LEU A 411 7.10 19.31 -59.47
CA LEU A 411 7.78 18.02 -59.69
C LEU A 411 6.83 16.87 -60.10
N PRO A 412 7.31 15.84 -60.82
CA PRO A 412 6.54 14.65 -61.21
C PRO A 412 6.55 13.51 -60.15
N PRO A 413 5.61 12.55 -60.21
CA PRO A 413 5.50 11.43 -59.27
C PRO A 413 6.39 10.21 -59.63
N PRO A 414 6.69 9.30 -58.68
CA PRO A 414 7.55 8.13 -58.91
C PRO A 414 6.82 6.91 -59.47
N ASP A 415 7.52 6.18 -60.36
CA ASP A 415 7.05 4.98 -61.06
C ASP A 415 7.25 3.65 -60.29
N LYS A 416 6.50 2.62 -60.72
CA LYS A 416 6.57 1.24 -60.22
C LYS A 416 7.47 0.37 -61.11
N VAL A 417 8.42 -0.38 -60.53
CA VAL A 417 9.08 -1.53 -61.21
C VAL A 417 9.54 -2.59 -60.15
N PRO A 418 9.91 -3.85 -60.51
CA PRO A 418 9.00 -4.95 -60.25
C PRO A 418 9.63 -6.18 -59.53
N SER A 419 8.82 -7.23 -59.39
CA SER A 419 9.20 -8.57 -58.97
C SER A 419 10.14 -9.28 -59.99
N ARG A 420 10.98 -10.20 -59.49
CA ARG A 420 11.69 -11.18 -60.32
C ARG A 420 11.93 -12.50 -59.57
N SER A 421 11.87 -13.62 -60.30
CA SER A 421 11.84 -14.99 -59.78
C SER A 421 12.83 -15.91 -60.51
N ALA A 422 13.58 -16.73 -59.77
CA ALA A 422 14.19 -18.02 -60.15
C ALA A 422 14.76 -18.65 -58.86
N SER A 423 14.50 -19.90 -58.43
CA SER A 423 14.49 -21.22 -59.08
C SER A 423 15.88 -21.84 -59.30
N ALA A 424 16.24 -22.85 -58.48
CA ALA A 424 16.61 -24.22 -58.92
C ALA A 424 17.07 -25.13 -57.75
N ALA A 425 16.67 -26.42 -57.77
CA ALA A 425 17.24 -27.66 -57.16
C ALA A 425 18.06 -27.60 -55.83
N GLY A 426 17.91 -28.48 -54.83
CA GLY A 426 17.17 -29.75 -54.64
C GLY A 426 17.40 -30.21 -53.17
N THR A 427 17.26 -31.47 -52.71
CA THR A 427 16.90 -32.77 -53.31
C THR A 427 16.35 -33.68 -52.18
N GLU A 428 15.59 -34.73 -52.50
CA GLU A 428 14.93 -35.66 -51.55
C GLU A 428 15.80 -36.91 -51.20
N PRO A 429 15.47 -37.77 -50.20
CA PRO A 429 14.37 -38.74 -50.38
C PRO A 429 13.49 -39.11 -49.16
N THR A 430 12.24 -39.47 -49.50
CA THR A 430 11.22 -40.26 -48.76
C THR A 430 11.65 -41.34 -47.76
N VAL A 431 10.84 -41.51 -46.70
CA VAL A 431 10.16 -42.80 -46.37
C VAL A 431 8.70 -42.50 -45.98
N ALA A 432 7.75 -43.36 -46.35
CA ALA A 432 6.31 -43.12 -46.17
C ALA A 432 5.59 -44.23 -45.37
N ALA A 433 4.57 -43.85 -44.60
CA ALA A 433 3.35 -44.60 -44.26
C ALA A 433 2.50 -43.80 -43.23
N ALA A 434 1.17 -43.81 -43.12
CA ALA A 434 0.03 -44.08 -44.01
C ALA A 434 -1.22 -44.23 -43.11
N VAL A 435 -2.34 -43.53 -43.40
CA VAL A 435 -3.74 -43.86 -42.96
C VAL A 435 -4.00 -43.69 -41.43
N ALA A 436 -5.14 -43.19 -40.91
CA ALA A 436 -6.50 -43.09 -41.44
C ALA A 436 -7.20 -41.73 -41.18
N ALA A 437 -8.34 -41.54 -41.84
CA ALA A 437 -9.21 -40.36 -41.72
C ALA A 437 -10.32 -40.51 -40.66
N ALA A 438 -10.78 -39.38 -40.13
CA ALA A 438 -12.11 -39.25 -39.53
C ALA A 438 -12.67 -37.85 -39.85
N ALA A 439 -13.62 -37.78 -40.78
CA ALA A 439 -14.37 -36.57 -41.06
C ALA A 439 -15.60 -36.50 -40.14
N VAL A 440 -15.82 -35.36 -39.49
CA VAL A 440 -17.09 -35.06 -38.80
C VAL A 440 -17.67 -33.78 -39.38
N VAL A 441 -18.97 -33.83 -39.64
CA VAL A 441 -19.74 -32.86 -40.42
C VAL A 441 -19.94 -31.56 -39.65
N ALA A 442 -19.70 -30.42 -40.31
CA ALA A 442 -20.09 -29.11 -39.82
C ALA A 442 -21.57 -28.83 -40.10
N SER A 443 -22.34 -28.50 -39.05
CA SER A 443 -23.74 -28.03 -39.16
C SER A 443 -23.79 -26.49 -39.06
N PRO A 444 -24.61 -25.81 -39.87
CA PRO A 444 -24.73 -24.35 -39.84
C PRO A 444 -25.63 -23.84 -38.69
N PRO A 445 -25.46 -22.58 -38.25
CA PRO A 445 -26.28 -22.00 -37.18
C PRO A 445 -27.68 -21.56 -37.66
N PRO A 446 -28.73 -21.67 -36.84
CA PRO A 446 -30.05 -21.16 -37.16
C PRO A 446 -30.14 -19.65 -36.91
N THR A 447 -30.45 -18.89 -37.97
CA THR A 447 -30.82 -17.47 -37.89
C THR A 447 -32.21 -17.33 -37.25
N GLY A 448 -32.31 -16.66 -36.10
CA GLY A 448 -33.56 -16.53 -35.33
C GLY A 448 -33.85 -15.11 -34.88
N THR A 449 -34.32 -14.26 -35.79
CA THR A 449 -34.70 -12.87 -35.50
C THR A 449 -36.10 -12.81 -34.87
N LEU A 450 -36.23 -12.25 -33.65
CA LEU A 450 -37.52 -11.91 -33.05
C LEU A 450 -37.56 -10.42 -32.64
N PRO A 451 -38.71 -9.72 -32.83
CA PRO A 451 -38.79 -8.27 -32.66
C PRO A 451 -38.92 -7.82 -31.21
N LEU A 452 -38.31 -6.68 -30.87
CA LEU A 452 -38.54 -6.01 -29.59
C LEU A 452 -39.97 -5.47 -29.49
N ALA A 453 -40.61 -5.68 -28.33
CA ALA A 453 -41.77 -4.93 -27.88
C ALA A 453 -41.36 -3.98 -26.73
N PRO A 454 -41.88 -2.75 -26.66
CA PRO A 454 -41.46 -1.76 -25.67
C PRO A 454 -42.03 -2.07 -24.27
N ARG A 455 -41.17 -2.06 -23.25
CA ARG A 455 -41.54 -2.32 -21.85
C ARG A 455 -41.88 -1.00 -21.15
N ALA A 456 -43.13 -0.84 -20.71
CA ALA A 456 -43.59 0.34 -19.98
C ALA A 456 -42.93 0.45 -18.58
N PRO A 457 -42.77 1.67 -18.03
CA PRO A 457 -42.16 1.89 -16.72
C PRO A 457 -43.05 1.39 -15.58
N ALA A 458 -42.46 0.69 -14.61
CA ALA A 458 -43.15 0.18 -13.43
C ALA A 458 -43.52 1.31 -12.44
N ALA A 459 -44.70 1.21 -11.84
CA ALA A 459 -45.22 2.20 -10.91
C ALA A 459 -44.52 2.17 -9.54
N VAL A 460 -44.37 3.36 -8.95
CA VAL A 460 -43.83 3.56 -7.59
C VAL A 460 -44.94 3.28 -6.56
N PRO A 461 -44.72 2.42 -5.54
CA PRO A 461 -45.66 2.25 -4.43
C PRO A 461 -45.61 3.45 -3.46
N PRO A 462 -46.75 3.92 -2.93
CA PRO A 462 -46.81 5.14 -2.11
C PRO A 462 -46.31 4.93 -0.66
N GLN A 463 -45.67 5.95 -0.10
CA GLN A 463 -45.37 6.04 1.33
C GLN A 463 -46.66 6.27 2.14
N PRO A 464 -46.83 5.66 3.33
CA PRO A 464 -47.87 6.04 4.28
C PRO A 464 -47.55 7.38 4.94
N ALA A 465 -48.55 8.25 5.05
CA ALA A 465 -48.42 9.62 5.50
C ALA A 465 -48.25 9.78 7.02
N ALA A 466 -47.66 10.91 7.43
CA ALA A 466 -47.56 11.33 8.82
C ALA A 466 -48.94 11.61 9.45
N VAL A 467 -49.10 11.26 10.72
CA VAL A 467 -50.23 11.70 11.56
C VAL A 467 -49.71 12.70 12.58
N ALA A 468 -50.24 13.91 12.54
CA ALA A 468 -50.00 14.95 13.54
C ALA A 468 -51.29 15.25 14.31
N ALA A 469 -51.23 15.17 15.64
CA ALA A 469 -52.23 15.76 16.54
C ALA A 469 -51.60 16.07 17.92
N ALA A 470 -51.72 17.32 18.34
CA ALA A 470 -51.43 17.83 19.69
C ALA A 470 -52.68 17.63 20.61
N PRO A 471 -52.77 18.15 21.87
CA PRO A 471 -51.85 19.00 22.63
C PRO A 471 -51.60 18.56 24.11
N GLY A 472 -50.84 19.37 24.87
CA GLY A 472 -50.66 19.22 26.34
C GLY A 472 -51.88 19.67 27.17
N PRO A 473 -51.78 19.89 28.50
CA PRO A 473 -50.79 20.82 29.08
C PRO A 473 -50.29 20.57 30.53
N SER A 474 -49.50 21.53 31.04
CA SER A 474 -49.45 22.00 32.45
C SER A 474 -48.62 21.30 33.55
N ALA A 475 -47.39 21.83 33.71
CA ALA A 475 -46.95 22.65 34.86
C ALA A 475 -46.59 22.05 36.25
N ARG A 476 -45.58 22.70 36.87
CA ARG A 476 -45.08 22.61 38.27
C ARG A 476 -44.22 21.35 38.56
N ARG A 477 -43.21 21.38 39.45
CA ARG A 477 -42.80 22.41 40.43
C ARG A 477 -41.29 22.33 40.73
N SER A 478 -40.68 23.46 41.10
CA SER A 478 -39.30 23.53 41.60
C SER A 478 -39.22 23.15 43.10
N LEU A 479 -38.17 22.42 43.47
CA LEU A 479 -37.65 22.19 44.83
C LEU A 479 -36.11 22.09 44.68
N ALA A 480 -35.27 23.03 45.08
CA ALA A 480 -35.07 23.67 46.40
C ALA A 480 -34.39 22.74 47.43
N SER A 481 -33.10 22.97 47.66
CA SER A 481 -32.29 22.38 48.74
C SER A 481 -32.71 22.87 50.12
N PRO A 482 -32.44 22.09 51.18
CA PRO A 482 -32.01 22.67 52.47
C PRO A 482 -30.87 21.82 53.12
N PRO A 483 -30.43 22.04 54.38
CA PRO A 483 -29.27 22.91 54.64
C PRO A 483 -28.19 22.26 55.55
N ALA A 484 -27.13 23.00 55.83
CA ALA A 484 -26.01 22.58 56.68
C ALA A 484 -26.11 23.05 58.15
N GLY A 485 -25.47 22.32 59.06
CA GLY A 485 -24.99 22.81 60.36
C GLY A 485 -25.17 21.83 61.54
N PRO A 486 -24.46 22.02 62.69
CA PRO A 486 -23.31 22.90 62.92
C PRO A 486 -22.13 22.27 63.72
N ALA A 487 -21.09 23.10 63.84
CA ALA A 487 -19.75 22.93 64.41
C ALA A 487 -19.58 22.42 65.87
N THR A 488 -18.38 21.89 66.12
CA THR A 488 -17.42 22.25 67.21
C THR A 488 -16.03 21.71 66.75
N GLY A 489 -14.93 22.46 66.62
CA GLY A 489 -14.16 23.16 67.67
C GLY A 489 -12.94 22.30 68.05
N GLY A 490 -11.67 22.75 68.11
CA GLY A 490 -11.04 24.03 67.82
C GLY A 490 -9.50 23.95 68.07
N ALA A 491 -8.80 25.09 68.00
CA ALA A 491 -7.41 25.32 68.43
C ALA A 491 -6.21 24.69 67.66
N ARG A 492 -5.38 25.61 67.15
CA ARG A 492 -3.95 25.55 66.74
C ARG A 492 -3.06 25.86 68.00
N PRO A 493 -1.72 26.06 67.96
CA PRO A 493 -0.69 25.87 66.91
C PRO A 493 0.72 25.35 67.40
N VAL A 494 1.73 25.44 66.51
CA VAL A 494 3.21 25.62 66.71
C VAL A 494 4.18 24.41 66.81
N GLN A 495 5.28 24.58 66.05
CA GLN A 495 6.59 23.91 65.92
C GLN A 495 7.28 23.57 67.28
N PHE A 496 8.26 22.65 67.42
CA PHE A 496 9.58 22.56 66.76
C PHE A 496 10.34 21.25 67.19
N ALA A 497 11.31 20.82 66.36
CA ALA A 497 12.57 20.06 66.61
C ALA A 497 12.73 18.93 67.67
N ASP A 498 13.35 17.84 67.17
CA ASP A 498 14.49 17.06 67.69
C ASP A 498 14.45 16.08 68.90
N ALA A 499 14.90 14.86 68.54
CA ALA A 499 15.89 14.00 69.23
C ALA A 499 15.51 13.02 70.38
N ALA A 500 16.31 11.93 70.39
CA ALA A 500 16.67 11.03 71.49
C ALA A 500 15.77 9.80 71.85
N ASP A 501 16.21 8.65 71.31
CA ASP A 501 16.71 7.47 72.07
C ASP A 501 15.76 6.34 72.55
N ALA A 502 16.32 5.11 72.55
CA ALA A 502 15.96 3.86 73.25
C ALA A 502 14.51 3.32 73.16
N THR A 503 14.18 2.03 73.02
CA THR A 503 14.91 0.72 72.93
C THR A 503 13.86 -0.28 72.35
N GLU A 504 14.19 -1.36 71.61
CA GLU A 504 14.60 -2.66 72.16
C GLU A 504 14.93 -3.70 71.04
N ARG A 505 15.84 -4.63 71.38
CA ARG A 505 15.90 -6.06 70.94
C ARG A 505 16.14 -6.44 69.46
N ARG A 506 17.45 -6.41 69.12
CA ARG A 506 18.25 -7.48 68.46
C ARG A 506 18.08 -8.88 69.16
N PRO A 507 18.71 -10.01 68.71
CA PRO A 507 19.67 -10.20 67.59
C PRO A 507 19.47 -11.42 66.66
N SER A 508 20.22 -11.40 65.55
CA SER A 508 20.66 -12.54 64.72
C SER A 508 22.01 -13.14 65.19
N VAL A 509 22.26 -14.45 65.02
CA VAL A 509 23.60 -15.09 65.14
C VAL A 509 23.79 -16.23 64.10
N PRO A 510 25.00 -16.47 63.52
CA PRO A 510 25.22 -17.43 62.41
C PRO A 510 26.23 -18.58 62.69
N ASN A 511 26.43 -19.45 61.68
CA ASN A 511 27.60 -20.28 61.29
C ASN A 511 28.51 -21.02 62.31
N GLY A 512 28.78 -22.32 62.04
CA GLY A 512 29.92 -23.09 62.57
C GLY A 512 30.07 -24.51 61.97
N HIS A 513 31.28 -24.86 61.48
CA HIS A 513 31.72 -26.18 60.91
C HIS A 513 32.14 -27.21 62.01
N PRO A 514 32.77 -28.41 61.78
CA PRO A 514 33.15 -29.17 60.54
C PRO A 514 32.95 -30.74 60.52
N GLN A 515 32.97 -31.35 59.31
CA GLN A 515 33.50 -32.72 58.94
C GLN A 515 32.97 -34.02 59.64
N PRO A 516 33.27 -35.28 59.17
CA PRO A 516 34.33 -35.74 58.24
C PRO A 516 33.93 -36.67 57.06
N ARG A 517 34.96 -37.11 56.32
CA ARG A 517 34.96 -37.92 55.09
C ARG A 517 34.42 -39.35 55.24
N ARG A 518 33.89 -39.91 54.13
CA ARG A 518 34.13 -41.31 53.76
C ARG A 518 34.04 -41.53 52.24
N ASP A 519 34.99 -42.27 51.69
CA ASP A 519 35.07 -42.59 50.27
C ASP A 519 34.06 -43.68 49.87
N SER A 520 33.53 -43.61 48.65
CA SER A 520 32.89 -44.77 47.98
C SER A 520 32.94 -44.58 46.47
N ASN A 521 33.76 -45.42 45.84
CA ASN A 521 33.92 -45.54 44.41
C ASN A 521 32.68 -46.26 43.83
N GLN A 522 31.95 -45.68 42.87
CA GLN A 522 30.94 -46.44 42.14
C GLN A 522 30.87 -46.10 40.64
N GLN A 523 30.93 -47.18 39.87
CA GLN A 523 31.17 -47.25 38.45
C GLN A 523 29.83 -47.17 37.69
N VAL A 524 29.57 -46.07 36.99
CA VAL A 524 28.35 -45.90 36.20
C VAL A 524 28.41 -46.79 34.95
N GLN A 525 27.76 -47.95 35.02
CA GLN A 525 27.51 -48.78 33.84
C GLN A 525 26.42 -48.13 32.98
N ALA A 526 26.75 -47.84 31.73
CA ALA A 526 25.75 -47.46 30.72
C ALA A 526 24.96 -48.72 30.29
N GLN A 527 23.71 -48.84 30.74
CA GLN A 527 22.74 -49.75 30.14
C GLN A 527 21.82 -48.97 29.19
N GLY A 528 21.99 -49.19 27.88
CA GLY A 528 21.10 -48.63 26.88
C GLY A 528 19.73 -49.30 26.90
N SER A 529 18.66 -48.50 26.95
CA SER A 529 17.29 -48.97 26.76
C SER A 529 16.58 -48.05 25.76
N SER A 530 16.76 -48.33 24.47
CA SER A 530 16.15 -47.58 23.37
C SER A 530 14.68 -47.93 23.18
N ARG A 531 13.82 -47.54 24.13
CA ARG A 531 12.38 -47.48 23.88
C ARG A 531 12.06 -46.25 23.02
N SER A 532 11.99 -46.46 21.71
CA SER A 532 11.45 -45.49 20.75
C SER A 532 9.94 -45.33 20.96
N GLY A 533 9.57 -44.59 22.01
CA GLY A 533 8.19 -44.21 22.27
C GLY A 533 7.66 -43.30 21.16
N ARG A 534 7.04 -43.90 20.12
CA ARG A 534 6.17 -43.18 19.20
C ARG A 534 5.05 -42.54 20.01
N ARG A 535 5.24 -41.27 20.38
CA ARG A 535 4.22 -40.44 21.02
C ARG A 535 3.06 -40.36 20.04
N ALA A 536 1.95 -41.03 20.36
CA ALA A 536 0.77 -41.04 19.51
C ALA A 536 0.34 -39.59 19.24
N LEU A 537 0.09 -39.27 17.97
CA LEU A 537 -0.48 -37.99 17.58
C LEU A 537 -1.80 -37.81 18.33
N ALA A 538 -2.03 -36.61 18.87
CA ALA A 538 -3.33 -36.27 19.42
C ALA A 538 -4.38 -36.40 18.30
N ALA A 539 -5.49 -37.08 18.59
CA ALA A 539 -6.59 -37.20 17.64
C ALA A 539 -7.08 -35.81 17.21
N ALA A 540 -7.50 -35.68 15.95
CA ALA A 540 -8.06 -34.44 15.46
C ALA A 540 -9.31 -34.05 16.30
N PRO A 541 -9.41 -32.80 16.77
CA PRO A 541 -10.59 -32.34 17.49
C PRO A 541 -11.83 -32.44 16.62
N GLN A 542 -12.96 -32.79 17.24
CA GLN A 542 -14.22 -33.04 16.54
C GLN A 542 -14.85 -31.72 16.06
N VAL A 543 -15.71 -31.81 15.04
CA VAL A 543 -16.39 -30.63 14.50
C VAL A 543 -17.45 -30.16 15.49
N LYS A 544 -17.30 -28.94 16.03
CA LYS A 544 -18.30 -28.35 16.94
C LYS A 544 -19.25 -27.45 16.18
N HIS A 545 -20.54 -27.62 16.41
CA HIS A 545 -21.60 -26.76 15.88
C HIS A 545 -22.44 -26.17 17.02
N GLY A 546 -23.06 -25.03 16.80
CA GLY A 546 -24.03 -24.47 17.76
C GLY A 546 -24.40 -23.02 17.48
N SER A 547 -25.43 -22.52 18.18
CA SER A 547 -25.83 -21.11 18.08
C SER A 547 -25.12 -20.25 19.13
N LEU A 548 -24.52 -19.14 18.69
CA LEU A 548 -24.02 -18.08 19.57
C LEU A 548 -24.56 -16.73 19.10
N ARG A 549 -24.48 -15.72 19.96
CA ARG A 549 -24.68 -14.33 19.58
C ARG A 549 -23.31 -13.67 19.38
N ILE A 550 -23.12 -12.98 18.26
CA ILE A 550 -21.94 -12.17 17.98
C ILE A 550 -22.29 -10.69 18.04
N ARG A 551 -21.41 -9.90 18.69
CA ARG A 551 -21.55 -8.44 18.72
C ARG A 551 -21.03 -7.85 17.42
N THR A 552 -21.88 -7.12 16.71
CA THR A 552 -21.50 -6.35 15.51
C THR A 552 -21.84 -4.88 15.79
N GLY A 553 -20.82 -4.08 16.10
CA GLY A 553 -20.99 -2.72 16.61
C GLY A 553 -21.73 -2.68 17.96
N TRP A 554 -22.93 -2.12 17.97
CA TRP A 554 -23.73 -1.90 19.19
C TRP A 554 -24.77 -3.00 19.45
N TRP A 555 -25.10 -3.83 18.45
CA TRP A 555 -26.12 -4.87 18.57
C TRP A 555 -25.51 -6.29 18.64
N TRP A 556 -26.33 -7.23 19.11
CA TRP A 556 -26.02 -8.65 19.17
C TRP A 556 -26.89 -9.41 18.18
N SER A 557 -26.27 -10.22 17.32
CA SER A 557 -26.98 -11.04 16.33
C SER A 557 -26.76 -12.52 16.63
N ARG A 558 -27.83 -13.32 16.73
CA ARG A 558 -27.73 -14.78 16.80
C ARG A 558 -27.28 -15.31 15.43
N ARG A 559 -26.34 -16.25 15.45
CA ARG A 559 -25.73 -16.90 14.27
C ARG A 559 -25.50 -18.37 14.58
N HIS A 560 -25.50 -19.19 13.54
CA HIS A 560 -24.99 -20.56 13.64
C HIS A 560 -23.48 -20.54 13.45
N PHE A 561 -22.74 -21.18 14.34
CA PHE A 561 -21.29 -21.30 14.30
C PHE A 561 -20.86 -22.74 14.03
N GLN A 562 -19.79 -22.89 13.25
CA GLN A 562 -19.04 -24.13 13.08
C GLN A 562 -17.58 -23.88 13.43
N LEU A 563 -17.01 -24.75 14.25
CA LEU A 563 -15.58 -24.84 14.50
C LEU A 563 -15.05 -26.12 13.84
N HIS A 564 -14.21 -25.97 12.84
CA HIS A 564 -13.68 -27.07 12.03
C HIS A 564 -12.22 -26.81 11.66
N ALA A 565 -11.34 -27.80 11.82
CA ALA A 565 -9.93 -27.74 11.39
C ALA A 565 -9.11 -26.49 11.81
N GLY A 566 -9.53 -25.77 12.87
CA GLY A 566 -8.87 -24.53 13.31
C GLY A 566 -9.50 -23.23 12.77
N HIS A 567 -10.60 -23.35 12.03
CA HIS A 567 -11.39 -22.24 11.51
C HIS A 567 -12.71 -22.15 12.28
N LEU A 568 -13.07 -20.94 12.70
CA LEU A 568 -14.37 -20.62 13.30
C LEU A 568 -15.18 -19.82 12.29
N ARG A 569 -16.25 -20.41 11.75
CA ARG A 569 -17.13 -19.86 10.71
C ARG A 569 -18.53 -19.62 11.25
N TRP A 570 -19.26 -18.64 10.69
CA TRP A 570 -20.65 -18.41 11.07
C TRP A 570 -21.58 -17.99 9.92
N TRP A 571 -22.85 -18.38 10.03
CA TRP A 571 -23.93 -18.14 9.07
C TRP A 571 -25.13 -17.46 9.72
N GLN A 572 -26.07 -16.96 8.91
CA GLN A 572 -27.31 -16.36 9.43
C GLN A 572 -28.12 -17.39 10.22
N ASN A 573 -28.20 -18.62 9.73
CA ASN A 573 -28.91 -19.75 10.36
C ASN A 573 -28.15 -21.10 10.11
N GLN A 574 -28.69 -22.21 10.61
CA GLN A 574 -28.08 -23.55 10.46
C GLN A 574 -28.26 -24.13 9.04
N GLU A 575 -29.41 -23.88 8.40
CA GLU A 575 -29.76 -24.37 7.07
C GLU A 575 -28.78 -23.84 5.99
N ASP A 576 -28.33 -22.59 6.12
CA ASP A 576 -27.29 -22.00 5.25
C ASP A 576 -25.96 -22.76 5.34
N SER A 577 -25.59 -23.21 6.54
CA SER A 577 -24.36 -23.97 6.81
C SER A 577 -24.44 -25.38 6.25
N GLU A 578 -25.60 -26.04 6.41
CA GLU A 578 -25.88 -27.37 5.83
C GLU A 578 -25.91 -27.34 4.30
N LYS A 579 -26.40 -26.25 3.70
CA LYS A 579 -26.38 -25.99 2.25
C LYS A 579 -25.03 -25.52 1.71
N GLN A 580 -24.00 -25.39 2.55
CA GLN A 580 -22.68 -24.86 2.18
C GLN A 580 -22.72 -23.49 1.48
N VAL A 581 -23.65 -22.62 1.90
CA VAL A 581 -23.63 -21.19 1.51
C VAL A 581 -22.36 -20.55 2.09
N ASP A 582 -21.83 -19.51 1.44
CA ASP A 582 -20.69 -18.76 1.98
C ASP A 582 -20.99 -18.23 3.41
N PRO A 583 -20.04 -18.37 4.36
CA PRO A 583 -20.23 -17.88 5.72
C PRO A 583 -20.28 -16.35 5.74
N LEU A 584 -21.09 -15.79 6.64
CA LEU A 584 -21.12 -14.35 6.94
C LEU A 584 -19.82 -13.84 7.58
N GLY A 585 -18.95 -14.74 8.01
CA GLY A 585 -17.60 -14.44 8.45
C GLY A 585 -16.86 -15.67 8.94
N GLU A 586 -15.53 -15.55 8.96
CA GLU A 586 -14.60 -16.63 9.26
C GLU A 586 -13.39 -16.08 10.02
N ILE A 587 -12.90 -16.84 11.00
CA ILE A 587 -11.65 -16.58 11.71
C ILE A 587 -10.80 -17.85 11.63
N ALA A 588 -9.64 -17.77 10.97
CA ALA A 588 -8.58 -18.75 11.14
C ALA A 588 -7.94 -18.52 12.51
N LEU A 589 -8.13 -19.45 13.46
CA LEU A 589 -7.67 -19.31 14.84
C LEU A 589 -6.13 -19.27 14.95
N VAL A 590 -5.45 -19.82 13.95
CA VAL A 590 -4.01 -19.88 13.83
C VAL A 590 -3.64 -19.64 12.35
N GLN A 591 -3.00 -18.49 12.05
CA GLN A 591 -2.58 -18.16 10.68
C GLN A 591 -1.31 -17.30 10.69
N GLY A 592 -0.20 -17.81 10.13
CA GLY A 592 1.10 -17.13 10.14
C GLY A 592 1.57 -16.88 11.58
N GLU A 593 1.75 -15.61 11.96
CA GLU A 593 2.04 -15.17 13.32
C GLU A 593 0.80 -14.86 14.17
N THR A 594 -0.39 -14.80 13.55
CA THR A 594 -1.64 -14.53 14.27
C THR A 594 -2.04 -15.77 15.08
N ARG A 595 -2.33 -15.56 16.37
CA ARG A 595 -2.89 -16.55 17.27
C ARG A 595 -4.09 -15.98 17.98
N TRP A 596 -5.25 -16.59 17.79
CA TRP A 596 -6.43 -16.23 18.58
C TRP A 596 -6.39 -16.95 19.92
N ARG A 597 -6.87 -16.28 20.97
CA ARG A 597 -7.13 -16.88 22.28
C ARG A 597 -8.58 -16.67 22.66
N ALA A 598 -9.27 -17.73 23.07
CA ALA A 598 -10.58 -17.62 23.69
C ALA A 598 -10.42 -17.41 25.21
N GLU A 599 -11.06 -16.38 25.74
CA GLU A 599 -11.11 -16.07 27.16
C GLU A 599 -12.56 -15.88 27.62
N ARG A 600 -12.90 -16.37 28.81
CA ARG A 600 -14.25 -16.20 29.37
C ARG A 600 -14.30 -14.93 30.21
N THR A 601 -15.10 -13.95 29.80
CA THR A 601 -15.10 -12.62 30.45
C THR A 601 -16.02 -12.55 31.67
N GLN A 602 -17.23 -13.11 31.58
CA GLN A 602 -18.19 -13.29 32.69
C GLN A 602 -19.47 -13.98 32.24
N GLY A 603 -20.07 -14.83 33.08
CA GLY A 603 -21.37 -15.46 32.81
C GLY A 603 -21.37 -16.26 31.51
N THR A 604 -22.27 -15.93 30.59
CA THR A 604 -22.41 -16.56 29.26
C THR A 604 -21.57 -15.91 28.15
N ARG A 605 -20.73 -14.92 28.47
CA ARG A 605 -19.89 -14.19 27.50
C ARG A 605 -18.47 -14.75 27.44
N LEU A 606 -17.95 -14.80 26.22
CA LEU A 606 -16.56 -15.13 25.91
C LEU A 606 -16.02 -14.15 24.85
N GLU A 607 -14.72 -13.90 24.90
CA GLU A 607 -14.00 -12.97 24.05
C GLU A 607 -12.93 -13.76 23.27
N LEU A 608 -12.84 -13.53 21.98
CA LEU A 608 -11.72 -13.98 21.16
C LEU A 608 -10.76 -12.82 21.00
N VAL A 609 -9.53 -12.97 21.47
CA VAL A 609 -8.48 -11.93 21.42
C VAL A 609 -7.39 -12.37 20.44
N CYS A 610 -7.12 -11.53 19.44
CA CYS A 610 -6.02 -11.73 18.49
C CYS A 610 -4.67 -11.35 19.12
N GLN A 611 -3.82 -12.34 19.36
CA GLN A 611 -2.43 -12.16 19.71
C GLN A 611 -1.59 -12.05 18.41
N ARG A 612 -1.11 -10.85 18.10
CA ARG A 612 -0.03 -10.62 17.11
C ARG A 612 1.31 -10.53 17.85
N GLY A 613 2.37 -11.04 17.25
CA GLY A 613 3.65 -11.26 17.93
C GLY A 613 4.30 -9.98 18.49
N ALA A 614 4.75 -10.06 19.76
CA ALA A 614 5.72 -9.25 20.52
C ALA A 614 5.71 -7.71 20.46
N SER A 615 4.95 -7.07 19.57
CA SER A 615 4.84 -5.62 19.39
C SER A 615 3.95 -5.02 20.48
N ARG A 616 4.54 -4.87 21.68
CA ARG A 616 3.93 -4.18 22.84
C ARG A 616 3.34 -2.82 22.41
N GLY A 617 2.01 -2.69 22.41
CA GLY A 617 1.37 -1.38 22.29
C GLY A 617 -0.01 -1.30 21.65
N ARG A 618 -0.56 -2.38 21.06
CA ARG A 618 -1.95 -2.37 20.55
C ARG A 618 -2.81 -3.45 21.19
N ASP A 619 -4.02 -3.06 21.59
CA ASP A 619 -5.12 -3.99 21.78
C ASP A 619 -5.35 -4.74 20.46
N GLY A 620 -5.26 -6.06 20.50
CA GLY A 620 -5.54 -6.91 19.36
C GLY A 620 -7.00 -6.82 18.92
N GLU A 621 -7.29 -7.30 17.71
CA GLU A 621 -8.68 -7.48 17.27
C GLU A 621 -9.42 -8.39 18.28
N ARG A 622 -10.63 -7.97 18.67
CA ARG A 622 -11.45 -8.62 19.70
C ARG A 622 -12.84 -8.92 19.16
N PHE A 623 -13.27 -10.18 19.24
CA PHE A 623 -14.66 -10.56 18.96
C PHE A 623 -15.38 -10.94 20.26
N MET A 624 -16.49 -10.26 20.54
CA MET A 624 -17.35 -10.57 21.68
C MET A 624 -18.44 -11.54 21.26
N LEU A 625 -18.45 -12.71 21.89
CA LEU A 625 -19.42 -13.79 21.69
C LEU A 625 -20.22 -14.03 22.98
N GLN A 626 -21.46 -14.45 22.84
CA GLN A 626 -22.36 -14.77 23.95
C GLN A 626 -23.14 -16.05 23.66
N ALA A 627 -23.00 -17.04 24.53
CA ALA A 627 -23.82 -18.25 24.52
C ALA A 627 -25.16 -18.01 25.24
N ASP A 628 -26.11 -18.92 25.03
CA ASP A 628 -27.40 -18.88 25.71
C ASP A 628 -27.28 -19.24 27.21
N ASP A 629 -26.25 -20.01 27.61
CA ASP A 629 -25.95 -20.35 29.02
C ASP A 629 -24.43 -20.40 29.34
N THR A 630 -24.11 -20.64 30.62
CA THR A 630 -22.73 -20.64 31.16
C THR A 630 -21.92 -21.89 30.80
N GLN A 631 -22.56 -23.05 30.71
CA GLN A 631 -21.91 -24.29 30.33
C GLN A 631 -21.53 -24.23 28.85
N THR A 632 -22.49 -23.90 27.98
CA THR A 632 -22.23 -23.71 26.54
C THR A 632 -21.10 -22.70 26.29
N ALA A 633 -21.05 -21.57 27.02
CA ALA A 633 -19.93 -20.63 26.91
C ALA A 633 -18.57 -21.24 27.28
N SER A 634 -18.53 -22.11 28.28
CA SER A 634 -17.31 -22.77 28.75
C SER A 634 -16.85 -23.85 27.75
N ASP A 635 -17.80 -24.65 27.25
CA ASP A 635 -17.55 -25.66 26.22
C ASP A 635 -16.97 -25.04 24.94
N TRP A 636 -17.47 -23.88 24.50
CA TRP A 636 -16.93 -23.18 23.34
C TRP A 636 -15.51 -22.65 23.56
N VAL A 637 -15.19 -22.11 24.74
CA VAL A 637 -13.82 -21.65 25.07
C VAL A 637 -12.85 -22.82 25.09
N GLU A 638 -13.24 -23.96 25.67
CA GLU A 638 -12.39 -25.15 25.71
C GLU A 638 -12.08 -25.67 24.31
N GLU A 639 -13.11 -25.83 23.47
CA GLU A 639 -12.99 -26.44 22.14
C GLU A 639 -12.22 -25.56 21.17
N ILE A 640 -12.44 -24.24 21.19
CA ILE A 640 -11.60 -23.28 20.46
C ILE A 640 -10.14 -23.43 20.91
N GLY A 641 -9.89 -23.57 22.22
CA GLY A 641 -8.56 -23.86 22.77
C GLY A 641 -7.97 -25.21 22.33
N GLN A 642 -8.79 -26.25 22.18
CA GLN A 642 -8.34 -27.56 21.66
C GLN A 642 -7.94 -27.45 20.18
N HIS A 643 -8.73 -26.76 19.36
CA HIS A 643 -8.42 -26.50 17.95
C HIS A 643 -7.15 -25.67 17.76
N ILE A 644 -6.94 -24.60 18.55
CA ILE A 644 -5.70 -23.81 18.52
C ILE A 644 -4.49 -24.72 18.82
N ARG A 645 -4.53 -25.47 19.92
CA ARG A 645 -3.45 -26.39 20.30
C ARG A 645 -3.18 -27.47 19.25
N TYR A 646 -4.21 -27.96 18.57
CA TYR A 646 -4.07 -28.92 17.49
C TYR A 646 -3.36 -28.33 16.27
N VAL A 647 -3.73 -27.13 15.83
CA VAL A 647 -3.03 -26.48 14.70
C VAL A 647 -1.60 -26.09 15.07
N ASP A 648 -1.35 -25.57 16.28
CA ASP A 648 0.02 -25.30 16.74
C ASP A 648 0.86 -26.58 16.87
N MET A 649 0.26 -27.71 17.24
CA MET A 649 0.94 -29.02 17.20
C MET A 649 1.32 -29.43 15.77
N LEU A 650 0.43 -29.23 14.79
CA LEU A 650 0.73 -29.51 13.38
C LEU A 650 1.84 -28.59 12.84
N LEU A 651 1.81 -27.29 13.19
CA LEU A 651 2.83 -26.32 12.75
C LEU A 651 4.19 -26.50 13.44
N SER A 652 4.23 -27.04 14.66
CA SER A 652 5.46 -27.30 15.41
C SER A 652 6.01 -28.72 15.21
N TRP A 653 5.33 -29.58 14.44
CA TRP A 653 5.80 -30.94 14.20
C TRP A 653 7.03 -30.93 13.27
N PRO A 654 8.15 -31.56 13.66
CA PRO A 654 9.36 -31.54 12.84
C PRO A 654 9.12 -32.32 11.54
N LEU A 655 9.08 -31.59 10.43
CA LEU A 655 8.98 -32.16 9.09
C LEU A 655 10.16 -33.13 8.84
N PRO A 656 9.92 -34.35 8.32
CA PRO A 656 10.98 -35.14 7.71
C PRO A 656 11.66 -34.32 6.61
N LEU A 657 12.98 -34.44 6.47
CA LEU A 657 13.80 -33.67 5.52
C LEU A 657 13.47 -33.92 4.04
N GLU A 658 12.52 -34.81 3.74
CA GLU A 658 12.16 -35.30 2.42
C GLU A 658 11.02 -34.48 1.77
N GLY A 659 11.27 -33.20 1.56
CA GLY A 659 10.91 -32.56 0.29
C GLY A 659 9.43 -32.27 -0.04
N ARG A 660 8.53 -32.18 0.95
CA ARG A 660 7.21 -31.53 0.76
C ARG A 660 6.94 -30.55 1.90
N GLN A 661 7.04 -29.27 1.60
CA GLN A 661 6.96 -28.18 2.57
C GLN A 661 5.82 -27.23 2.18
N GLY A 662 4.82 -27.06 3.05
CA GLY A 662 3.78 -26.03 2.92
C GLY A 662 2.33 -26.52 2.74
N ASP A 663 2.07 -27.72 2.20
CA ASP A 663 0.70 -28.15 1.90
C ASP A 663 0.13 -29.17 2.91
N ILE A 664 -0.77 -28.69 3.79
CA ILE A 664 -1.55 -29.50 4.75
C ILE A 664 -2.40 -30.58 4.05
N ARG A 665 -2.82 -30.37 2.79
CA ARG A 665 -3.61 -31.36 2.02
C ARG A 665 -2.86 -32.69 1.84
N SER A 666 -1.53 -32.68 1.89
CA SER A 666 -0.70 -33.87 1.71
C SER A 666 -0.77 -34.90 2.86
N TYR A 667 -1.40 -34.55 4.00
CA TYR A 667 -1.54 -35.42 5.18
C TYR A 667 -2.90 -36.14 5.29
N GLY A 668 -3.67 -36.21 4.19
CA GLY A 668 -4.91 -37.00 4.13
C GLY A 668 -6.16 -36.30 4.69
N ILE A 669 -6.11 -34.98 4.87
CA ILE A 669 -7.29 -34.16 5.16
C ILE A 669 -7.98 -33.81 3.82
N SER A 670 -8.86 -34.71 3.36
CA SER A 670 -9.70 -34.48 2.19
C SER A 670 -10.99 -33.75 2.56
N TYR A 671 -11.27 -32.63 1.90
CA TYR A 671 -12.63 -32.08 1.84
C TYR A 671 -13.52 -33.01 0.99
N PRO A 672 -14.84 -33.08 1.24
CA PRO A 672 -15.75 -33.72 0.30
C PRO A 672 -15.74 -32.94 -1.02
N GLU A 673 -15.34 -33.60 -2.11
CA GLU A 673 -15.49 -33.04 -3.45
C GLU A 673 -16.99 -32.89 -3.75
N GLY A 674 -17.38 -31.73 -4.29
CA GLY A 674 -18.76 -31.45 -4.66
C GLY A 674 -19.23 -32.40 -5.76
N ALA A 675 -20.29 -33.15 -5.49
CA ALA A 675 -20.98 -33.94 -6.50
C ALA A 675 -21.95 -33.05 -7.29
N SER A 676 -21.61 -32.84 -8.58
CA SER A 676 -22.47 -32.43 -9.71
C SER A 676 -23.48 -31.29 -9.49
#